data_AF-A0A317SIS5-F1
#
_entry.id   AF-A0A317SIS5-F1
#
_cell.length_a   1.000
_cell.length_b   1.000
_cell.length_c   1.000
_cell.angle_alpha   90.00
_cell.angle_beta   90.00
_cell.angle_gamma   90.00
#
_symmetry.space_group_name_H-M   'P 1'
#
loop_
_entity.id
_entity.type
_entity.pdbx_description
1 polymer ?
#
loop_
_entity_poly.entity_id
_entity_poly.type
_entity_poly.pdbx_seq_one_letter_code
_entity_poly.pdbx_strand_id
1 'polypeptide(L)'
;MAAAANSTGALVTVLPSPTLLDVSTFTSRGESSRRSSVEPDTGTPNISRIIKASHRIPPILERRPTVRSAATSRLKRLACCAGRTRRREPAPGVQLLEVGDPRQQAEEGSPVHRGEIKNIKPNREDILKAVCSDSRSASDLTSPGTTTTDNGRFPVYDDLSTYLVTEDQATTLLKLEIDRLVEVVENPRRPLRFSDAHFLNGGFQAGHQKLSTLSHSLLNTIYICSLDNDAITMKCNNSRLVSKHKISECLRSLSQQPTATTDWAEAQNEATSSASGDPGGSDLGTIYSLIDYVTAILARLMTQSAYGDYWHNNTLGVLAKWVAKAKVLLRDLPTCSSIALENVGSMLDGTEGLGDGYFNEDEYEGKVLWNEKLRKLSEDAAIREYCRHQRALRRVIETVLSYIFVSLRYLDSSGLPLTSYDVCAIVYETGFEGFKALLFQDRDHQFSATSDLNNLNIAHSAFDILNQSLCDLRRHRGAPPGRGKTVQVPCATVEWRYSEGEEQGHQESAPFKVELSNMEDIITVMVPLAATTPAFLASLNNFKDTIYLSGDIGDEIRPYAESKFDASFRMFTSDFDNSNSRGDALRLSQAVSGGLFSRDTLIYGERGDNNLQRTSAEGRSGESLQKITEDMGVWIYEESSVIVNCPDYVLAVLIAATCLVSGGLAIGFTVQTRLKGVDPFNITTYAWILAAFVVLVCKSMRVDEWSWRDFLLGRVRCRCVTELEVVTGIGSQLIMAKLLHDESRTNMITRGPYNAVFKRKSQDGSGFSIDRPLSTQTMLLSGLTLLKVMTPTGHALVCLDGRRGTDIKVVEHRKLDDKEHLVCEDITRPQLQTLGQTSLPLRESKTLKWRKVQGVYNNLDAVFV
;
A
#
# COMPACT_ATOMS: atom_id res chain seq x y z
N MET A 1 32.52 4.37 -75.62
CA MET A 1 33.09 3.23 -74.87
C MET A 1 32.29 3.13 -73.58
N ALA A 2 31.18 2.39 -73.52
CA ALA A 2 31.05 0.91 -73.44
C ALA A 2 31.44 0.38 -72.04
N ALA A 3 30.63 -0.42 -71.31
CA ALA A 3 29.24 -0.88 -71.52
C ALA A 3 28.63 -1.50 -70.22
N ALA A 4 27.29 -1.65 -70.16
CA ALA A 4 26.50 -2.54 -69.26
C ALA A 4 26.65 -2.38 -67.72
N ALA A 5 25.93 -3.05 -66.80
CA ALA A 5 24.48 -3.34 -66.57
C ALA A 5 24.35 -3.86 -65.09
N ASN A 6 23.22 -4.07 -64.38
CA ASN A 6 21.77 -3.96 -64.67
C ASN A 6 20.93 -3.77 -63.37
N SER A 7 19.59 -3.69 -63.51
CA SER A 7 18.45 -4.15 -62.64
C SER A 7 18.70 -4.83 -61.26
N THR A 8 17.84 -4.80 -60.23
CA THR A 8 16.37 -4.58 -60.13
C THR A 8 15.97 -3.99 -58.76
N GLY A 9 14.94 -3.13 -58.71
CA GLY A 9 14.21 -2.79 -57.48
C GLY A 9 12.71 -3.04 -57.65
N ALA A 10 12.08 -3.77 -56.73
CA ALA A 10 10.65 -4.10 -56.79
C ALA A 10 9.83 -3.25 -55.80
N LEU A 11 8.98 -2.37 -56.34
CA LEU A 11 7.88 -1.77 -55.57
C LEU A 11 6.76 -2.81 -55.39
N VAL A 12 6.21 -2.93 -54.17
CA VAL A 12 4.93 -3.62 -53.96
C VAL A 12 3.88 -2.58 -53.55
N THR A 13 2.96 -2.33 -54.48
CA THR A 13 1.78 -1.48 -54.31
C THR A 13 0.72 -2.24 -53.51
N VAL A 14 0.15 -1.62 -52.48
CA VAL A 14 -1.05 -2.15 -51.79
C VAL A 14 -2.27 -1.35 -52.24
N LEU A 15 -3.18 -2.01 -52.96
CA LEU A 15 -4.53 -1.52 -53.30
C LEU A 15 -5.57 -2.09 -52.32
N PRO A 16 -6.82 -1.57 -52.32
CA PRO A 16 -7.68 -1.58 -51.13
C PRO A 16 -8.62 -2.79 -50.99
N SER A 17 -9.28 -2.81 -49.82
CA SER A 17 -10.47 -3.51 -49.35
C SER A 17 -11.35 -4.32 -50.33
N PRO A 18 -12.03 -5.34 -49.78
CA PRO A 18 -13.42 -5.61 -50.13
C PRO A 18 -14.38 -5.50 -48.92
N THR A 19 -15.48 -4.79 -49.13
CA THR A 19 -16.72 -4.83 -48.33
C THR A 19 -17.61 -6.02 -48.71
N LEU A 20 -18.32 -6.59 -47.73
CA LEU A 20 -19.58 -7.35 -47.84
C LEU A 20 -20.23 -7.28 -46.42
N LEU A 21 -21.25 -6.45 -46.22
CA LEU A 21 -22.70 -6.74 -46.28
C LEU A 21 -23.15 -7.77 -45.20
N ASP A 22 -23.83 -7.41 -44.09
CA ASP A 22 -25.19 -6.85 -43.85
C ASP A 22 -26.22 -7.95 -43.46
N VAL A 23 -27.42 -7.56 -42.99
CA VAL A 23 -28.52 -8.40 -42.40
C VAL A 23 -28.34 -8.65 -40.88
N SER A 24 -29.26 -8.31 -39.97
CA SER A 24 -30.57 -7.63 -40.11
C SER A 24 -30.99 -6.83 -38.88
N THR A 25 -31.73 -5.76 -39.15
CA THR A 25 -32.57 -4.95 -38.24
C THR A 25 -33.50 -5.74 -37.30
N PHE A 26 -33.76 -5.19 -36.11
CA PHE A 26 -35.11 -5.15 -35.55
C PHE A 26 -35.42 -3.78 -34.95
N THR A 27 -36.48 -3.13 -35.45
CA THR A 27 -36.93 -1.79 -35.04
C THR A 27 -38.02 -1.81 -33.99
N SER A 28 -38.24 -0.66 -33.36
CA SER A 28 -39.16 -0.44 -32.25
C SER A 28 -40.66 -0.49 -32.60
N ARG A 29 -41.44 -0.87 -31.59
CA ARG A 29 -42.80 -0.41 -31.26
C ARG A 29 -43.07 -0.90 -29.82
N GLY A 30 -43.63 -0.13 -28.88
CA GLY A 30 -44.41 1.10 -28.97
C GLY A 30 -45.79 0.85 -28.35
N GLU A 31 -46.36 1.82 -27.61
CA GLU A 31 -47.62 1.75 -26.83
C GLU A 31 -47.54 1.07 -25.45
N SER A 32 -48.32 1.45 -24.41
CA SER A 32 -49.09 2.70 -24.16
C SER A 32 -49.56 2.74 -22.69
N SER A 33 -49.67 3.95 -22.12
CA SER A 33 -50.65 4.38 -21.10
C SER A 33 -51.07 3.44 -19.95
N ARG A 34 -50.84 3.88 -18.71
CA ARG A 34 -51.95 4.00 -17.73
C ARG A 34 -51.73 5.09 -16.68
N ARG A 35 -52.76 5.91 -16.48
CA ARG A 35 -52.89 6.89 -15.40
C ARG A 35 -53.25 6.19 -14.08
N SER A 36 -52.80 6.74 -12.95
CA SER A 36 -53.68 6.92 -11.79
C SER A 36 -53.19 8.06 -10.90
N SER A 37 -54.04 9.07 -10.73
CA SER A 37 -53.93 10.15 -9.75
C SER A 37 -54.60 9.74 -8.43
N VAL A 38 -53.95 9.97 -7.28
CA VAL A 38 -54.61 10.18 -5.99
C VAL A 38 -53.84 11.27 -5.24
N GLU A 39 -54.58 12.18 -4.60
CA GLU A 39 -54.08 13.35 -3.86
C GLU A 39 -53.96 13.05 -2.33
N PRO A 40 -53.68 14.01 -1.42
CA PRO A 40 -52.88 13.73 -0.24
C PRO A 40 -53.70 13.29 0.98
N ASP A 41 -53.02 12.63 1.92
CA ASP A 41 -53.57 12.41 3.26
C ASP A 41 -52.72 13.09 4.34
N THR A 42 -53.40 13.82 5.23
CA THR A 42 -52.82 14.62 6.31
C THR A 42 -52.52 13.76 7.55
N GLY A 43 -51.34 13.92 8.16
CA GLY A 43 -50.98 13.10 9.32
C GLY A 43 -49.91 13.68 10.24
N THR A 44 -50.21 14.75 10.97
CA THR A 44 -49.49 15.05 12.22
C THR A 44 -49.76 13.95 13.25
N PRO A 45 -48.75 13.58 14.05
CA PRO A 45 -48.94 13.80 15.49
C PRO A 45 -47.74 14.49 16.15
N ASN A 46 -48.05 15.16 17.26
CA ASN A 46 -47.17 15.98 18.07
C ASN A 46 -46.89 15.26 19.42
N ILE A 47 -46.17 15.91 20.34
CA ILE A 47 -46.04 15.61 21.78
C ILE A 47 -44.84 14.71 22.21
N SER A 48 -43.71 15.40 22.35
CA SER A 48 -42.83 15.45 23.54
C SER A 48 -42.32 14.17 24.25
N ARG A 49 -41.01 14.18 24.55
CA ARG A 49 -40.52 13.81 25.89
C ARG A 49 -39.29 14.63 26.29
N ILE A 50 -39.42 15.36 27.40
CA ILE A 50 -38.33 16.07 28.08
C ILE A 50 -37.67 15.09 29.06
N ILE A 51 -36.35 14.87 28.96
CA ILE A 51 -35.53 14.43 30.10
C ILE A 51 -34.27 15.32 30.16
N LYS A 52 -33.89 15.67 31.40
CA LYS A 52 -32.91 16.71 31.74
C LYS A 52 -31.47 16.29 31.46
N ALA A 53 -30.64 17.28 31.17
CA ALA A 53 -29.19 17.13 31.15
C ALA A 53 -28.63 16.72 32.53
N SER A 54 -27.57 15.92 32.51
CA SER A 54 -26.67 15.72 33.64
C SER A 54 -25.23 15.78 33.12
N HIS A 55 -24.41 16.64 33.74
CA HIS A 55 -23.01 16.80 33.36
C HIS A 55 -22.19 15.56 33.75
N ARG A 56 -21.51 14.96 32.76
CA ARG A 56 -20.14 14.44 32.90
C ARG A 56 -19.55 14.23 31.51
N ILE A 57 -18.37 14.80 31.28
CA ILE A 57 -17.61 14.67 30.03
C ILE A 57 -16.81 13.35 30.11
N PRO A 58 -17.02 12.38 29.19
CA PRO A 58 -16.08 11.29 28.99
C PRO A 58 -15.04 11.69 27.93
N PRO A 59 -13.73 11.47 28.14
CA PRO A 59 -12.74 11.64 27.09
C PRO A 59 -12.85 10.46 26.12
N ILE A 60 -13.51 10.69 24.98
CA ILE A 60 -13.58 9.74 23.85
C ILE A 60 -13.37 10.56 22.59
N LEU A 61 -12.20 10.44 21.95
CA LEU A 61 -12.01 10.53 20.49
C LEU A 61 -10.55 10.21 20.07
N GLU A 62 -10.01 9.09 20.54
CA GLU A 62 -8.95 8.35 19.83
C GLU A 62 -9.35 6.87 19.78
N ARG A 63 -9.88 6.40 18.63
CA ARG A 63 -10.03 4.98 18.25
C ARG A 63 -10.73 4.82 16.89
N ARG A 64 -9.96 4.47 15.86
CA ARG A 64 -10.34 3.50 14.82
C ARG A 64 -9.15 2.53 14.61
N PRO A 65 -9.37 1.35 14.03
CA PRO A 65 -8.87 0.13 14.68
C PRO A 65 -7.45 -0.25 14.29
N THR A 66 -6.52 -0.12 15.23
CA THR A 66 -5.36 -1.01 15.34
C THR A 66 -5.67 -2.15 16.33
N VAL A 67 -4.70 -3.05 16.54
CA VAL A 67 -4.76 -4.26 17.40
C VAL A 67 -5.42 -4.02 18.77
N ARG A 68 -5.34 -2.81 19.34
CA ARG A 68 -6.06 -2.40 20.56
C ARG A 68 -7.58 -2.59 20.53
N SER A 69 -8.25 -2.53 19.37
CA SER A 69 -9.70 -2.79 19.27
C SER A 69 -10.02 -4.28 19.45
N ALA A 70 -9.18 -5.15 18.86
CA ALA A 70 -9.25 -6.59 19.05
C ALA A 70 -8.94 -6.96 20.52
N ALA A 71 -7.89 -6.39 21.11
CA ALA A 71 -7.52 -6.57 22.51
C ALA A 71 -8.62 -6.10 23.49
N THR A 72 -9.23 -4.93 23.27
CA THR A 72 -10.39 -4.52 24.10
C THR A 72 -11.65 -5.37 23.85
N SER A 73 -11.78 -6.01 22.68
CA SER A 73 -12.80 -7.03 22.45
C SER A 73 -12.50 -8.37 23.12
N ARG A 74 -11.21 -8.76 23.27
CA ARG A 74 -10.75 -9.92 24.06
C ARG A 74 -11.03 -9.66 25.56
N LEU A 75 -10.58 -8.54 26.11
CA LEU A 75 -10.78 -8.14 27.51
C LEU A 75 -12.27 -8.03 27.90
N LYS A 76 -13.12 -7.41 27.06
CA LYS A 76 -14.57 -7.34 27.34
C LYS A 76 -15.24 -8.72 27.34
N ARG A 77 -14.72 -9.70 26.60
CA ARG A 77 -15.26 -11.08 26.60
C ARG A 77 -14.86 -11.86 27.85
N LEU A 78 -13.61 -11.71 28.33
CA LEU A 78 -13.18 -12.29 29.61
C LEU A 78 -14.09 -11.84 30.77
N ALA A 79 -14.40 -10.55 30.84
CA ALA A 79 -15.32 -10.01 31.84
C ALA A 79 -16.76 -10.57 31.73
N CYS A 80 -17.26 -10.81 30.51
CA CYS A 80 -18.58 -11.43 30.31
C CYS A 80 -18.61 -12.94 30.64
N CYS A 81 -17.53 -13.67 30.39
CA CYS A 81 -17.44 -15.10 30.71
C CYS A 81 -17.32 -15.35 32.22
N ALA A 82 -16.56 -14.51 32.95
CA ALA A 82 -16.45 -14.58 34.41
C ALA A 82 -17.77 -14.28 35.14
N GLY A 83 -18.73 -13.61 34.50
CA GLY A 83 -20.00 -13.19 35.11
C GLY A 83 -21.09 -14.25 35.21
N ARG A 84 -20.85 -15.52 34.79
CA ARG A 84 -21.94 -16.49 34.52
C ARG A 84 -21.88 -17.85 35.22
N THR A 85 -21.24 -17.94 36.38
CA THR A 85 -21.39 -19.09 37.31
C THR A 85 -21.57 -18.61 38.76
N ARG A 86 -22.83 -18.48 39.19
CA ARG A 86 -23.17 -18.13 40.58
C ARG A 86 -24.27 -19.04 41.13
N ARG A 87 -23.88 -20.20 41.65
CA ARG A 87 -24.70 -21.01 42.57
C ARG A 87 -23.83 -21.56 43.70
N ARG A 88 -24.42 -21.66 44.89
CA ARG A 88 -23.75 -21.92 46.18
C ARG A 88 -23.31 -23.38 46.32
N GLU A 89 -22.14 -23.61 46.91
CA GLU A 89 -21.94 -24.40 48.15
C GLU A 89 -20.52 -24.16 48.72
N PRO A 90 -20.23 -24.43 50.02
CA PRO A 90 -19.03 -23.92 50.68
C PRO A 90 -17.99 -24.98 51.15
N ALA A 91 -16.72 -24.55 51.14
CA ALA A 91 -15.55 -25.05 51.91
C ALA A 91 -14.91 -26.40 51.47
N PRO A 92 -13.65 -26.72 51.88
CA PRO A 92 -12.67 -25.91 52.62
C PRO A 92 -11.27 -25.77 51.98
N GLY A 93 -10.50 -24.78 52.45
CA GLY A 93 -9.02 -24.84 52.60
C GLY A 93 -8.14 -25.09 51.37
N VAL A 94 -7.72 -24.03 50.69
CA VAL A 94 -6.52 -24.03 49.82
C VAL A 94 -5.57 -22.94 50.32
N GLN A 95 -4.28 -23.26 50.35
CA GLN A 95 -3.21 -22.41 50.89
C GLN A 95 -3.01 -21.15 50.04
N LEU A 96 -2.59 -20.06 50.69
CA LEU A 96 -2.15 -18.84 50.01
C LEU A 96 -0.89 -19.16 49.19
N LEU A 97 -1.02 -19.18 47.86
CA LEU A 97 0.12 -19.08 46.95
C LEU A 97 0.44 -17.59 46.79
N GLU A 98 1.72 -17.24 46.94
CA GLU A 98 2.18 -15.85 46.96
C GLU A 98 1.85 -15.13 45.65
N VAL A 99 1.29 -13.93 45.78
CA VAL A 99 1.02 -13.06 44.63
C VAL A 99 2.34 -12.53 44.10
N GLY A 100 2.76 -13.01 42.93
CA GLY A 100 3.95 -12.52 42.23
C GLY A 100 3.89 -11.02 41.93
N ASP A 101 5.07 -10.41 41.83
CA ASP A 101 5.26 -8.95 41.70
C ASP A 101 4.42 -8.36 40.55
N PRO A 102 3.52 -7.38 40.82
CA PRO A 102 2.66 -6.76 39.81
C PRO A 102 3.41 -5.95 38.74
N ARG A 103 4.76 -5.90 38.76
CA ARG A 103 5.60 -5.21 37.78
C ARG A 103 5.98 -6.02 36.54
N GLN A 104 5.59 -7.30 36.44
CA GLN A 104 5.92 -8.17 35.28
C GLN A 104 4.73 -8.61 34.41
N GLN A 105 3.53 -8.06 34.60
CA GLN A 105 2.49 -8.12 33.56
C GLN A 105 2.80 -7.13 32.44
N ALA A 106 3.73 -7.48 31.54
CA ALA A 106 3.87 -6.82 30.26
C ALA A 106 2.53 -6.89 29.51
N GLU A 107 2.04 -5.77 28.97
CA GLU A 107 0.74 -5.74 28.29
C GLU A 107 0.73 -6.71 27.09
N GLU A 108 -0.03 -7.80 27.23
CA GLU A 108 -0.20 -8.88 26.27
C GLU A 108 -0.75 -8.33 24.94
N GLY A 109 0.16 -8.11 23.97
CA GLY A 109 -0.15 -7.48 22.67
C GLY A 109 0.52 -6.14 22.40
N SER A 110 1.43 -5.64 23.25
CA SER A 110 2.28 -4.48 22.92
C SER A 110 3.24 -4.78 21.76
N PRO A 111 3.50 -3.82 20.85
CA PRO A 111 4.51 -3.96 19.80
C PRO A 111 5.92 -4.19 20.37
N VAL A 112 6.78 -4.90 19.64
CA VAL A 112 8.16 -5.20 20.09
C VAL A 112 9.17 -4.27 19.44
N HIS A 113 10.07 -3.65 20.20
CA HIS A 113 11.09 -2.78 19.62
C HIS A 113 12.18 -3.59 18.91
N ARG A 114 12.48 -3.22 17.65
CA ARG A 114 13.47 -3.90 16.79
C ARG A 114 14.86 -4.00 17.44
N GLY A 115 15.27 -2.99 18.22
CA GLY A 115 16.55 -2.97 18.92
C GLY A 115 16.67 -3.91 20.13
N GLU A 116 15.56 -4.41 20.67
CA GLU A 116 15.56 -5.34 21.81
C GLU A 116 15.87 -6.78 21.36
N ILE A 117 15.38 -7.16 20.17
CA ILE A 117 15.59 -8.48 19.58
C ILE A 117 16.94 -8.52 18.86
N LYS A 118 18.01 -8.81 19.62
CA LYS A 118 19.37 -8.86 19.07
C LYS A 118 19.61 -10.03 18.10
N ASN A 119 19.00 -11.19 18.35
CA ASN A 119 19.06 -12.37 17.49
C ASN A 119 17.68 -13.05 17.51
N ILE A 120 17.18 -13.45 16.35
CA ILE A 120 16.03 -14.38 16.23
C ILE A 120 16.62 -15.78 16.19
N LYS A 121 16.15 -16.71 17.03
CA LYS A 121 16.67 -18.09 17.08
C LYS A 121 15.53 -19.11 16.95
N PRO A 122 15.02 -19.33 15.73
CA PRO A 122 13.98 -20.32 15.49
C PRO A 122 14.49 -21.73 15.84
N ASN A 123 13.66 -22.55 16.48
CA ASN A 123 14.01 -23.94 16.75
C ASN A 123 13.78 -24.82 15.51
N ARG A 124 14.86 -25.38 14.96
CA ARG A 124 14.86 -26.29 13.81
C ARG A 124 13.86 -27.44 13.96
N GLU A 125 13.76 -28.03 15.15
CA GLU A 125 12.81 -29.10 15.39
C GLU A 125 11.35 -28.62 15.36
N ASP A 126 11.08 -27.41 15.84
CA ASP A 126 9.71 -26.91 15.95
C ASP A 126 9.21 -26.36 14.61
N ILE A 127 10.11 -25.85 13.76
CA ILE A 127 9.85 -25.61 12.32
C ILE A 127 9.46 -26.93 11.63
N LEU A 128 10.22 -28.01 11.86
CA LEU A 128 9.94 -29.31 11.26
C LEU A 128 8.59 -29.88 11.75
N LYS A 129 8.31 -29.81 13.07
CA LYS A 129 7.04 -30.23 13.69
C LYS A 129 5.84 -29.36 13.27
N ALA A 130 6.06 -28.11 12.86
CA ALA A 130 4.99 -27.24 12.36
C ALA A 130 4.50 -27.67 10.97
N VAL A 131 5.34 -28.35 10.18
CA VAL A 131 5.15 -28.53 8.74
C VAL A 131 5.10 -29.99 8.28
N CYS A 132 5.59 -30.93 9.10
CA CYS A 132 5.30 -32.36 8.97
C CYS A 132 3.94 -32.69 9.63
N SER A 133 3.02 -33.23 8.85
CA SER A 133 1.66 -33.62 9.26
C SER A 133 1.64 -34.87 10.14
N ASP A 134 2.68 -35.69 10.07
CA ASP A 134 2.63 -37.11 10.45
C ASP A 134 2.77 -37.33 11.96
N SER A 135 3.08 -36.27 12.70
CA SER A 135 3.02 -36.20 14.16
C SER A 135 1.68 -35.68 14.71
N ARG A 136 0.63 -35.58 13.88
CA ARG A 136 -0.71 -35.14 14.32
C ARG A 136 -1.79 -36.05 13.73
N SER A 137 -2.37 -36.94 14.52
CA SER A 137 -3.64 -37.58 14.14
C SER A 137 -4.80 -36.62 14.42
N ALA A 138 -5.84 -36.61 13.58
CA ALA A 138 -7.10 -35.95 13.93
C ALA A 138 -7.69 -36.56 15.22
N SER A 139 -7.46 -37.86 15.43
CA SER A 139 -7.87 -38.63 16.61
C SER A 139 -7.14 -38.24 17.91
N ASP A 140 -6.04 -37.49 17.85
CA ASP A 140 -5.35 -36.97 19.05
C ASP A 140 -6.05 -35.71 19.61
N LEU A 141 -6.92 -35.08 18.82
CA LEU A 141 -7.62 -33.84 19.16
C LEU A 141 -9.07 -34.07 19.64
N THR A 142 -9.64 -35.23 19.34
CA THR A 142 -10.99 -35.66 19.72
C THR A 142 -10.91 -36.85 20.70
N SER A 143 -11.75 -36.88 21.74
CA SER A 143 -11.72 -37.95 22.75
C SER A 143 -11.89 -39.35 22.12
N PRO A 144 -11.13 -40.37 22.57
CA PRO A 144 -11.09 -41.67 21.90
C PRO A 144 -12.44 -42.39 22.07
N GLY A 145 -13.21 -42.51 20.98
CA GLY A 145 -14.60 -42.96 21.12
C GLY A 145 -15.43 -43.22 19.87
N THR A 146 -14.87 -43.37 18.67
CA THR A 146 -15.61 -43.99 17.53
C THR A 146 -14.64 -44.51 16.48
N THR A 147 -14.74 -45.79 16.15
CA THR A 147 -13.97 -46.43 15.07
C THR A 147 -14.75 -46.36 13.75
N THR A 148 -14.33 -45.48 12.84
CA THR A 148 -14.74 -45.52 11.42
C THR A 148 -13.51 -45.54 10.53
N THR A 149 -13.54 -46.43 9.54
CA THR A 149 -12.39 -46.78 8.71
C THR A 149 -12.32 -45.93 7.45
N ASP A 150 -11.80 -44.71 7.59
CA ASP A 150 -10.86 -44.15 6.63
C ASP A 150 -9.93 -43.18 7.39
N ASN A 151 -8.65 -43.11 7.03
CA ASN A 151 -7.63 -42.61 7.96
C ASN A 151 -7.74 -41.10 8.23
N GLY A 152 -7.98 -40.72 9.49
CA GLY A 152 -7.97 -39.32 9.99
C GLY A 152 -6.59 -38.64 10.02
N ARG A 153 -5.76 -38.84 8.98
CA ARG A 153 -4.48 -38.17 8.78
C ARG A 153 -4.74 -36.82 8.08
N PHE A 154 -4.11 -35.75 8.55
CA PHE A 154 -4.19 -34.46 7.85
C PHE A 154 -3.54 -34.55 6.46
N PRO A 155 -4.09 -33.87 5.44
CA PRO A 155 -3.57 -33.92 4.08
C PRO A 155 -2.18 -33.28 3.97
N VAL A 156 -1.28 -33.95 3.24
CA VAL A 156 0.12 -33.52 3.10
C VAL A 156 0.24 -32.49 1.98
N TYR A 157 0.40 -31.21 2.34
CA TYR A 157 0.69 -30.15 1.38
C TYR A 157 2.18 -30.11 0.98
N ASP A 158 2.43 -29.63 -0.25
CA ASP A 158 3.70 -29.70 -0.99
C ASP A 158 4.33 -31.10 -1.07
N ASP A 159 3.49 -32.14 -1.19
CA ASP A 159 3.99 -33.52 -1.34
C ASP A 159 4.88 -33.67 -2.59
N LEU A 160 5.92 -34.49 -2.43
CA LEU A 160 6.92 -34.85 -3.44
C LEU A 160 6.75 -36.29 -3.94
N SER A 161 5.89 -37.10 -3.31
CA SER A 161 5.62 -38.49 -3.71
C SER A 161 5.12 -38.58 -5.16
N THR A 162 4.28 -37.62 -5.58
CA THR A 162 3.79 -37.41 -6.94
C THR A 162 4.92 -37.27 -7.99
N TYR A 163 6.11 -36.85 -7.56
CA TYR A 163 7.29 -36.60 -8.41
C TYR A 163 8.41 -37.63 -8.16
N LEU A 164 8.03 -38.85 -7.75
CA LEU A 164 8.91 -40.02 -7.57
C LEU A 164 10.01 -39.85 -6.50
N VAL A 165 9.84 -38.92 -5.56
CA VAL A 165 10.75 -38.73 -4.41
C VAL A 165 10.22 -39.53 -3.20
N THR A 166 11.09 -40.27 -2.52
CA THR A 166 10.69 -41.04 -1.33
C THR A 166 10.51 -40.13 -0.10
N GLU A 167 9.70 -40.55 0.88
CA GLU A 167 9.42 -39.79 2.11
C GLU A 167 10.70 -39.46 2.90
N ASP A 168 11.67 -40.39 2.95
CA ASP A 168 12.99 -40.18 3.56
C ASP A 168 13.81 -39.12 2.82
N GLN A 169 13.80 -39.13 1.48
CA GLN A 169 14.49 -38.14 0.66
C GLN A 169 13.83 -36.77 0.80
N ALA A 170 12.50 -36.70 0.77
CA ALA A 170 11.73 -35.48 0.98
C ALA A 170 12.02 -34.85 2.35
N THR A 171 12.03 -35.68 3.41
CA THR A 171 12.37 -35.25 4.78
C THR A 171 13.81 -34.77 4.90
N THR A 172 14.75 -35.41 4.18
CA THR A 172 16.17 -35.01 4.17
C THR A 172 16.35 -33.66 3.47
N LEU A 173 15.73 -33.46 2.30
CA LEU A 173 15.73 -32.18 1.59
C LEU A 173 15.10 -31.06 2.44
N LEU A 174 13.97 -31.33 3.09
CA LEU A 174 13.30 -30.37 3.96
C LEU A 174 14.19 -29.94 5.13
N LYS A 175 14.90 -30.87 5.79
CA LYS A 175 15.85 -30.54 6.87
C LYS A 175 16.97 -29.64 6.39
N LEU A 176 17.58 -29.94 5.24
CA LEU A 176 18.65 -29.11 4.65
C LEU A 176 18.17 -27.68 4.34
N GLU A 177 16.96 -27.51 3.81
CA GLU A 177 16.39 -26.18 3.57
C GLU A 177 16.04 -25.44 4.87
N ILE A 178 15.51 -26.14 5.89
CA ILE A 178 15.28 -25.55 7.22
C ILE A 178 16.61 -25.06 7.82
N ASP A 179 17.67 -25.87 7.81
CA ASP A 179 18.97 -25.50 8.35
C ASP A 179 19.55 -24.26 7.65
N ARG A 180 19.47 -24.21 6.31
CA ARG A 180 19.90 -23.07 5.49
C ARG A 180 19.12 -21.80 5.82
N LEU A 181 17.79 -21.87 5.89
CA LEU A 181 16.95 -20.70 6.22
C LEU A 181 17.15 -20.24 7.66
N VAL A 182 17.39 -21.16 8.60
CA VAL A 182 17.68 -20.82 10.01
C VAL A 182 19.04 -20.13 10.14
N GLU A 183 20.11 -20.59 9.48
CA GLU A 183 21.42 -19.90 9.48
C GLU A 183 21.28 -18.45 8.97
N VAL A 184 20.48 -18.25 7.93
CA VAL A 184 20.23 -16.94 7.32
C VAL A 184 19.55 -15.96 8.29
N VAL A 185 18.59 -16.42 9.11
CA VAL A 185 17.83 -15.55 10.03
C VAL A 185 18.45 -15.44 11.43
N GLU A 186 19.30 -16.39 11.85
CA GLU A 186 20.05 -16.30 13.11
C GLU A 186 20.91 -15.04 13.20
N ASN A 187 21.44 -14.56 12.06
CA ASN A 187 22.28 -13.37 11.96
C ASN A 187 21.67 -12.32 11.01
N PRO A 188 20.62 -11.58 11.42
CA PRO A 188 19.88 -10.67 10.54
C PRO A 188 20.73 -9.54 9.94
N ARG A 189 21.85 -9.18 10.60
CA ARG A 189 22.79 -8.11 10.20
C ARG A 189 23.94 -8.56 9.27
N ARG A 190 24.08 -9.86 8.99
CA ARG A 190 25.13 -10.38 8.09
C ARG A 190 24.69 -10.11 6.64
N PRO A 191 25.36 -9.29 5.83
CA PRO A 191 24.90 -8.99 4.47
C PRO A 191 24.65 -10.26 3.64
N LEU A 192 23.59 -10.25 2.83
CA LEU A 192 23.29 -11.32 1.88
C LEU A 192 23.78 -10.91 0.49
N ARG A 193 24.58 -11.76 -0.13
CA ARG A 193 25.10 -11.57 -1.49
C ARG A 193 24.72 -12.77 -2.35
N PHE A 194 24.27 -12.51 -3.57
CA PHE A 194 24.15 -13.54 -4.60
C PHE A 194 25.54 -13.84 -5.17
N SER A 195 25.89 -15.11 -5.30
CA SER A 195 27.13 -15.53 -5.96
C SER A 195 26.87 -16.78 -6.80
N ASP A 196 27.25 -16.72 -8.08
CA ASP A 196 27.12 -17.79 -9.04
C ASP A 196 28.10 -17.56 -10.21
N ALA A 197 29.09 -18.44 -10.35
CA ALA A 197 30.19 -18.26 -11.30
C ALA A 197 29.73 -18.18 -12.77
N HIS A 198 28.56 -18.74 -13.13
CA HIS A 198 28.07 -18.73 -14.50
C HIS A 198 27.54 -17.35 -14.93
N PHE A 199 27.11 -16.52 -13.98
CA PHE A 199 26.69 -15.14 -14.26
C PHE A 199 27.88 -14.18 -14.50
N LEU A 200 29.11 -14.59 -14.18
CA LEU A 200 30.32 -13.81 -14.43
C LEU A 200 30.82 -13.87 -15.88
N ASN A 201 30.49 -14.95 -16.60
CA ASN A 201 31.01 -15.21 -17.95
C ASN A 201 30.12 -14.68 -19.08
N GLY A 202 28.89 -14.23 -18.77
CA GLY A 202 27.95 -13.67 -19.74
C GLY A 202 28.06 -12.14 -19.86
N GLY A 203 27.97 -11.60 -21.07
CA GLY A 203 27.86 -10.16 -21.28
C GLY A 203 26.56 -9.58 -20.72
N PHE A 204 26.55 -8.28 -20.38
CA PHE A 204 25.47 -7.58 -19.66
C PHE A 204 24.04 -7.91 -20.16
N GLN A 205 23.81 -7.85 -21.48
CA GLN A 205 22.53 -8.19 -22.10
C GLN A 205 22.16 -9.68 -21.95
N ALA A 206 23.11 -10.59 -22.20
CA ALA A 206 22.90 -12.02 -22.05
C ALA A 206 22.62 -12.40 -20.59
N GLY A 207 23.26 -11.72 -19.65
CA GLY A 207 23.00 -11.83 -18.21
C GLY A 207 21.55 -11.48 -17.84
N HIS A 208 21.05 -10.33 -18.29
CA HIS A 208 19.64 -9.96 -18.09
C HIS A 208 18.67 -10.91 -18.80
N GLN A 209 19.02 -11.43 -19.97
CA GLN A 209 18.19 -12.40 -20.69
C GLN A 209 18.12 -13.73 -19.93
N LYS A 210 19.25 -14.25 -19.46
CA LYS A 210 19.33 -15.45 -18.60
C LYS A 210 18.50 -15.26 -17.33
N LEU A 211 18.65 -14.13 -16.62
CA LEU A 211 17.84 -13.82 -15.43
C LEU A 211 16.34 -13.82 -15.73
N SER A 212 15.92 -13.28 -16.87
CA SER A 212 14.50 -13.29 -17.28
C SER A 212 14.00 -14.71 -17.59
N THR A 213 14.80 -15.55 -18.25
CA THR A 213 14.47 -16.96 -18.49
C THR A 213 14.35 -17.76 -17.19
N LEU A 214 15.32 -17.64 -16.28
CA LEU A 214 15.29 -18.31 -14.98
C LEU A 214 14.08 -17.87 -14.14
N SER A 215 13.75 -16.58 -14.16
CA SER A 215 12.56 -16.03 -13.48
C SER A 215 11.26 -16.58 -14.08
N HIS A 216 11.19 -16.79 -15.40
CA HIS A 216 10.04 -17.43 -16.03
C HIS A 216 9.90 -18.91 -15.63
N SER A 217 11.00 -19.68 -15.58
CA SER A 217 10.98 -21.05 -15.07
C SER A 217 10.50 -21.12 -13.62
N LEU A 218 10.96 -20.23 -12.75
CA LEU A 218 10.54 -20.16 -11.35
C LEU A 218 9.06 -19.77 -11.20
N LEU A 219 8.51 -18.90 -12.05
CA LEU A 219 7.07 -18.61 -12.10
C LEU A 219 6.25 -19.86 -12.49
N ASN A 220 6.71 -20.64 -13.47
CA ASN A 220 6.07 -21.90 -13.83
C ASN A 220 6.11 -22.92 -12.67
N THR A 221 7.21 -22.96 -11.91
CA THR A 221 7.29 -23.76 -10.67
C THR A 221 6.28 -23.31 -9.62
N ILE A 222 6.02 -22.01 -9.46
CA ILE A 222 4.95 -21.50 -8.57
C ILE A 222 3.58 -21.97 -9.05
N TYR A 223 3.30 -21.93 -10.36
CA TYR A 223 2.02 -22.40 -10.90
C TYR A 223 1.80 -23.89 -10.63
N ILE A 224 2.81 -24.74 -10.82
CA ILE A 224 2.76 -26.17 -10.49
C ILE A 224 2.48 -26.38 -8.99
N CYS A 225 3.24 -25.72 -8.10
CA CYS A 225 3.00 -25.80 -6.66
C CYS A 225 1.59 -25.34 -6.27
N SER A 226 1.09 -24.23 -6.85
CA SER A 226 -0.28 -23.77 -6.58
C SER A 226 -1.32 -24.77 -7.06
N LEU A 227 -1.17 -25.34 -8.25
CA LEU A 227 -2.10 -26.32 -8.81
C LEU A 227 -2.19 -27.59 -7.95
N ASP A 228 -1.06 -28.14 -7.50
CA ASP A 228 -1.03 -29.28 -6.58
C ASP A 228 -1.72 -28.96 -5.24
N ASN A 229 -1.43 -27.79 -4.67
CA ASN A 229 -1.99 -27.35 -3.39
C ASN A 229 -3.50 -27.01 -3.51
N ASP A 230 -3.94 -26.49 -4.65
CA ASP A 230 -5.37 -26.29 -4.97
C ASP A 230 -6.09 -27.62 -5.17
N ALA A 231 -5.48 -28.62 -5.82
CA ALA A 231 -6.03 -29.98 -5.96
C ALA A 231 -6.23 -30.66 -4.60
N ILE A 232 -5.25 -30.56 -3.69
CA ILE A 232 -5.39 -31.03 -2.30
C ILE A 232 -6.55 -30.31 -1.59
N THR A 233 -6.66 -29.00 -1.77
CA THR A 233 -7.76 -28.20 -1.19
C THR A 233 -9.13 -28.63 -1.73
N MET A 234 -9.23 -28.97 -3.03
CA MET A 234 -10.45 -29.51 -3.65
C MET A 234 -10.81 -30.88 -3.07
N LYS A 235 -9.86 -31.81 -2.94
CA LYS A 235 -10.07 -33.16 -2.36
C LYS A 235 -10.66 -33.11 -0.94
N CYS A 236 -10.29 -32.12 -0.14
CA CYS A 236 -10.79 -31.95 1.23
C CYS A 236 -12.18 -31.27 1.32
N ASN A 237 -13.02 -31.40 0.28
CA ASN A 237 -14.35 -30.80 0.18
C ASN A 237 -14.40 -29.27 0.39
N ASN A 238 -13.30 -28.58 0.10
CA ASN A 238 -13.12 -27.14 0.24
C ASN A 238 -13.05 -26.43 -1.13
N SER A 239 -13.79 -26.92 -2.14
CA SER A 239 -13.82 -26.35 -3.50
C SER A 239 -14.16 -24.85 -3.55
N ARG A 240 -14.89 -24.33 -2.55
CA ARG A 240 -15.18 -22.89 -2.39
C ARG A 240 -13.96 -22.01 -2.09
N LEU A 241 -12.85 -22.58 -1.63
CA LEU A 241 -11.60 -21.86 -1.37
C LEU A 241 -10.70 -21.76 -2.60
N VAL A 242 -11.10 -22.37 -3.72
CA VAL A 242 -10.27 -22.54 -4.91
C VAL A 242 -10.88 -21.77 -6.08
N SER A 243 -10.14 -20.79 -6.59
CA SER A 243 -10.59 -19.96 -7.72
C SER A 243 -10.44 -20.71 -9.04
N LYS A 244 -11.56 -21.05 -9.69
CA LYS A 244 -11.57 -21.64 -11.04
C LYS A 244 -10.86 -20.73 -12.06
N HIS A 245 -10.97 -19.41 -11.91
CA HIS A 245 -10.22 -18.45 -12.74
C HIS A 245 -8.70 -18.56 -12.53
N LYS A 246 -8.22 -18.62 -11.27
CA LYS A 246 -6.79 -18.79 -10.98
C LYS A 246 -6.28 -20.11 -11.58
N ILE A 247 -7.05 -21.20 -11.45
CA ILE A 247 -6.70 -22.47 -12.09
C ILE A 247 -6.62 -22.30 -13.60
N SER A 248 -7.65 -21.77 -14.27
CA SER A 248 -7.64 -21.61 -15.73
C SER A 248 -6.50 -20.72 -16.23
N GLU A 249 -6.08 -19.72 -15.45
CA GLU A 249 -4.91 -18.90 -15.73
C GLU A 249 -3.58 -19.65 -15.57
N CYS A 250 -3.42 -20.47 -14.53
CA CYS A 250 -2.26 -21.36 -14.37
C CYS A 250 -2.21 -22.41 -15.49
N LEU A 251 -3.34 -23.06 -15.80
CA LEU A 251 -3.47 -24.01 -16.91
C LEU A 251 -3.11 -23.34 -18.25
N ARG A 252 -3.61 -22.12 -18.52
CA ARG A 252 -3.27 -21.34 -19.73
C ARG A 252 -1.79 -21.00 -19.79
N SER A 253 -1.18 -20.61 -18.66
CA SER A 253 0.23 -20.24 -18.60
C SER A 253 1.17 -21.43 -18.83
N LEU A 254 0.83 -22.60 -18.28
CA LEU A 254 1.59 -23.84 -18.46
C LEU A 254 1.36 -24.47 -19.84
N SER A 255 0.13 -24.46 -20.37
CA SER A 255 -0.18 -24.99 -21.72
C SER A 255 0.32 -24.11 -22.87
N GLN A 256 0.61 -22.84 -22.61
CA GLN A 256 1.28 -21.94 -23.56
C GLN A 256 2.81 -22.05 -23.53
N GLN A 257 3.40 -22.96 -22.73
CA GLN A 257 4.80 -23.31 -22.91
C GLN A 257 5.01 -23.83 -24.35
N PRO A 258 6.00 -23.33 -25.10
CA PRO A 258 6.44 -23.99 -26.31
C PRO A 258 6.78 -25.44 -25.96
N THR A 259 6.39 -26.40 -26.80
CA THR A 259 6.90 -27.76 -26.75
C THR A 259 8.36 -27.78 -27.22
N ALA A 260 9.23 -27.14 -26.43
CA ALA A 260 10.69 -27.13 -26.56
C ALA A 260 11.28 -28.44 -26.00
N THR A 261 10.69 -29.56 -26.42
CA THR A 261 11.23 -30.91 -26.21
C THR A 261 12.50 -31.16 -27.03
N THR A 262 12.85 -30.27 -27.96
CA THR A 262 14.18 -30.20 -28.58
C THR A 262 15.18 -29.49 -27.66
N ASP A 263 15.05 -28.18 -27.43
CA ASP A 263 16.10 -27.37 -26.78
C ASP A 263 16.45 -27.85 -25.36
N TRP A 264 15.46 -28.25 -24.55
CA TRP A 264 15.73 -28.77 -23.19
C TRP A 264 16.28 -30.20 -23.18
N ALA A 265 15.89 -31.04 -24.13
CA ALA A 265 16.41 -32.40 -24.24
C ALA A 265 17.79 -32.43 -24.91
N GLU A 266 18.09 -31.52 -25.82
CA GLU A 266 19.43 -31.34 -26.40
C GLU A 266 20.41 -30.86 -25.32
N ALA A 267 20.01 -29.87 -24.49
CA ALA A 267 20.80 -29.45 -23.32
C ALA A 267 21.05 -30.57 -22.28
N GLN A 268 20.18 -31.59 -22.20
CA GLN A 268 20.39 -32.79 -21.36
C GLN A 268 21.15 -33.92 -22.08
N ASN A 269 21.00 -34.08 -23.40
CA ASN A 269 21.64 -35.14 -24.18
C ASN A 269 23.09 -34.81 -24.57
N GLU A 270 23.45 -33.54 -24.73
CA GLU A 270 24.87 -33.13 -24.81
C GLU A 270 25.61 -33.45 -23.50
N ALA A 271 24.92 -33.41 -22.36
CA ALA A 271 25.50 -33.74 -21.05
C ALA A 271 25.74 -35.26 -20.83
N THR A 272 25.03 -36.15 -21.54
CA THR A 272 25.24 -37.61 -21.47
C THR A 272 26.13 -38.17 -22.59
N SER A 273 26.30 -37.46 -23.70
CA SER A 273 27.13 -37.89 -24.84
C SER A 273 28.59 -37.39 -24.80
N SER A 274 28.89 -36.36 -23.98
CA SER A 274 30.20 -35.68 -23.92
C SER A 274 31.14 -36.24 -22.83
N ALA A 275 31.40 -37.55 -22.81
CA ALA A 275 32.20 -38.21 -21.77
C ALA A 275 33.74 -37.92 -21.82
N SER A 276 34.17 -36.79 -22.39
CA SER A 276 35.59 -36.41 -22.50
C SER A 276 35.82 -34.89 -22.54
N GLY A 277 35.24 -34.14 -21.60
CA GLY A 277 35.51 -32.71 -21.39
C GLY A 277 34.91 -32.18 -20.08
N ASP A 278 35.77 -31.77 -19.15
CA ASP A 278 35.56 -31.13 -17.83
C ASP A 278 34.11 -30.73 -17.43
N PRO A 279 33.51 -31.33 -16.37
CA PRO A 279 32.10 -31.12 -15.99
C PRO A 279 31.86 -29.80 -15.23
N GLY A 280 31.82 -28.69 -15.97
CA GLY A 280 31.86 -27.32 -15.46
C GLY A 280 30.53 -26.54 -15.41
N GLY A 281 29.45 -27.12 -14.89
CA GLY A 281 28.29 -26.41 -14.32
C GLY A 281 27.13 -26.03 -15.28
N SER A 282 25.94 -26.55 -14.96
CA SER A 282 24.70 -26.42 -15.73
C SER A 282 23.81 -25.26 -15.26
N ASP A 283 22.86 -24.82 -16.10
CA ASP A 283 21.86 -23.79 -15.75
C ASP A 283 21.00 -24.15 -14.52
N LEU A 284 20.91 -25.44 -14.17
CA LEU A 284 20.28 -25.93 -12.95
C LEU A 284 21.03 -25.51 -11.67
N GLY A 285 22.36 -25.35 -11.73
CA GLY A 285 23.12 -24.77 -10.63
C GLY A 285 22.73 -23.31 -10.40
N THR A 286 22.73 -22.51 -11.47
CA THR A 286 22.38 -21.08 -11.41
C THR A 286 20.95 -20.82 -10.92
N ILE A 287 19.96 -21.65 -11.31
CA ILE A 287 18.59 -21.48 -10.81
C ILE A 287 18.46 -21.86 -9.31
N TYR A 288 19.25 -22.83 -8.85
CA TYR A 288 19.34 -23.17 -7.41
C TYR A 288 20.00 -22.05 -6.60
N SER A 289 21.06 -21.42 -7.11
CA SER A 289 21.66 -20.21 -6.50
C SER A 289 20.64 -19.07 -6.39
N LEU A 290 19.79 -18.88 -7.41
CA LEU A 290 18.79 -17.80 -7.44
C LEU A 290 17.63 -18.04 -6.46
N ILE A 291 17.05 -19.25 -6.43
CA ILE A 291 15.98 -19.58 -5.48
C ILE A 291 16.49 -19.52 -4.04
N ASP A 292 17.73 -19.95 -3.77
CA ASP A 292 18.31 -19.89 -2.43
C ASP A 292 18.52 -18.47 -1.96
N TYR A 293 19.00 -17.58 -2.84
CA TYR A 293 19.15 -16.16 -2.52
C TYR A 293 17.81 -15.45 -2.31
N VAL A 294 16.83 -15.65 -3.20
CA VAL A 294 15.48 -15.04 -3.06
C VAL A 294 14.80 -15.51 -1.78
N THR A 295 14.87 -16.81 -1.46
CA THR A 295 14.26 -17.34 -0.24
C THR A 295 15.01 -16.95 1.04
N ALA A 296 16.33 -16.73 0.97
CA ALA A 296 17.09 -16.13 2.08
C ALA A 296 16.63 -14.69 2.39
N ILE A 297 16.41 -13.86 1.36
CA ILE A 297 15.87 -12.50 1.51
C ILE A 297 14.45 -12.56 2.12
N LEU A 298 13.57 -13.43 1.61
CA LEU A 298 12.21 -13.61 2.12
C LEU A 298 12.18 -14.09 3.58
N ALA A 299 13.00 -15.08 3.95
CA ALA A 299 13.08 -15.60 5.31
C ALA A 299 13.45 -14.52 6.33
N ARG A 300 14.39 -13.62 5.98
CA ARG A 300 14.70 -12.46 6.82
C ARG A 300 13.56 -11.46 6.88
N LEU A 301 12.98 -11.11 5.74
CA LEU A 301 11.92 -10.11 5.70
C LEU A 301 10.68 -10.57 6.48
N MET A 302 10.31 -11.86 6.39
CA MET A 302 9.22 -12.45 7.16
C MET A 302 9.54 -12.51 8.66
N THR A 303 10.74 -12.95 9.06
CA THR A 303 11.11 -12.96 10.49
C THR A 303 11.23 -11.55 11.08
N GLN A 304 11.49 -10.53 10.26
CA GLN A 304 11.53 -9.10 10.62
C GLN A 304 10.20 -8.34 10.38
N SER A 305 9.13 -8.98 9.90
CA SER A 305 7.81 -8.34 9.71
C SER A 305 6.88 -8.53 10.92
N ALA A 306 7.03 -9.64 11.64
CA ALA A 306 6.38 -9.89 12.92
C ALA A 306 7.24 -10.79 13.82
N TYR A 307 7.04 -10.68 15.13
CA TYR A 307 7.73 -11.46 16.14
C TYR A 307 6.84 -12.57 16.70
N GLY A 308 7.42 -13.76 16.89
CA GLY A 308 6.85 -14.83 17.69
C GLY A 308 7.02 -16.20 17.06
N ASP A 309 7.23 -17.22 17.90
CA ASP A 309 7.67 -18.55 17.48
C ASP A 309 6.69 -19.22 16.50
N TYR A 310 5.39 -19.02 16.69
CA TYR A 310 4.38 -19.55 15.76
C TYR A 310 4.53 -18.96 14.35
N TRP A 311 4.71 -17.64 14.26
CA TRP A 311 4.91 -16.95 12.99
C TRP A 311 6.21 -17.40 12.32
N HIS A 312 7.32 -17.41 13.07
CA HIS A 312 8.63 -17.83 12.55
C HIS A 312 8.61 -19.30 12.10
N ASN A 313 8.05 -20.22 12.89
CA ASN A 313 8.06 -21.65 12.58
C ASN A 313 7.22 -22.00 11.36
N ASN A 314 6.01 -21.45 11.24
CA ASN A 314 5.14 -21.72 10.09
C ASN A 314 5.66 -21.06 8.80
N THR A 315 6.12 -19.80 8.86
CA THR A 315 6.62 -19.11 7.65
C THR A 315 7.90 -19.72 7.11
N LEU A 316 8.90 -19.99 7.98
CA LEU A 316 10.15 -20.63 7.57
C LEU A 316 9.93 -22.06 7.08
N GLY A 317 9.07 -22.84 7.74
CA GLY A 317 8.81 -24.22 7.38
C GLY A 317 8.07 -24.37 6.05
N VAL A 318 7.05 -23.55 5.78
CA VAL A 318 6.35 -23.58 4.48
C VAL A 318 7.25 -23.05 3.36
N LEU A 319 8.09 -22.04 3.63
CA LEU A 319 9.10 -21.58 2.68
C LEU A 319 10.13 -22.69 2.37
N ALA A 320 10.60 -23.42 3.38
CA ALA A 320 11.51 -24.56 3.20
C ALA A 320 10.87 -25.69 2.38
N LYS A 321 9.60 -26.06 2.65
CA LYS A 321 8.85 -27.03 1.83
C LYS A 321 8.72 -26.57 0.38
N TRP A 322 8.38 -25.29 0.16
CA TRP A 322 8.28 -24.75 -1.19
C TRP A 322 9.62 -24.80 -1.93
N VAL A 323 10.75 -24.46 -1.29
CA VAL A 323 12.08 -24.57 -1.91
C VAL A 323 12.45 -26.01 -2.21
N ALA A 324 12.26 -26.93 -1.27
CA ALA A 324 12.54 -28.35 -1.48
C ALA A 324 11.75 -28.91 -2.68
N LYS A 325 10.45 -28.57 -2.78
CA LYS A 325 9.61 -28.92 -3.93
C LYS A 325 10.09 -28.26 -5.21
N ALA A 326 10.32 -26.96 -5.21
CA ALA A 326 10.77 -26.23 -6.38
C ALA A 326 12.10 -26.79 -6.94
N LYS A 327 13.07 -27.13 -6.08
CA LYS A 327 14.34 -27.75 -6.50
C LYS A 327 14.13 -29.12 -7.17
N VAL A 328 13.16 -29.91 -6.72
CA VAL A 328 12.78 -31.17 -7.38
C VAL A 328 12.12 -30.91 -8.74
N LEU A 329 11.09 -30.05 -8.79
CA LEU A 329 10.34 -29.74 -10.01
C LEU A 329 11.23 -29.17 -11.14
N LEU A 330 12.26 -28.38 -10.78
CA LEU A 330 13.20 -27.79 -11.75
C LEU A 330 14.14 -28.80 -12.43
N ARG A 331 14.21 -30.05 -11.99
CA ARG A 331 15.00 -31.10 -12.65
C ARG A 331 14.39 -31.55 -13.98
N ASP A 332 13.06 -31.55 -14.05
CA ASP A 332 12.28 -31.90 -15.24
C ASP A 332 10.93 -31.13 -15.20
N LEU A 333 11.02 -29.84 -15.50
CA LEU A 333 9.87 -28.94 -15.45
C LEU A 333 8.75 -29.34 -16.45
N PRO A 334 9.04 -29.78 -17.70
CA PRO A 334 8.00 -30.21 -18.64
C PRO A 334 7.21 -31.44 -18.19
N THR A 335 7.89 -32.48 -17.68
CA THR A 335 7.20 -33.69 -17.17
C THR A 335 6.42 -33.35 -15.91
N CYS A 336 6.99 -32.58 -14.99
CA CYS A 336 6.30 -32.15 -13.77
C CYS A 336 5.05 -31.30 -14.08
N SER A 337 5.14 -30.40 -15.07
CA SER A 337 3.98 -29.63 -15.55
C SER A 337 2.89 -30.55 -16.09
N SER A 338 3.24 -31.53 -16.91
CA SER A 338 2.29 -32.50 -17.48
C SER A 338 1.56 -33.30 -16.40
N ILE A 339 2.29 -33.79 -15.39
CA ILE A 339 1.73 -34.50 -14.23
C ILE A 339 0.75 -33.59 -13.44
N ALA A 340 1.11 -32.34 -13.17
CA ALA A 340 0.25 -31.40 -12.47
C ALA A 340 -1.02 -31.04 -13.26
N LEU A 341 -0.92 -30.90 -14.59
CA LEU A 341 -2.05 -30.67 -15.48
C LEU A 341 -3.03 -31.86 -15.49
N GLU A 342 -2.53 -33.09 -15.56
CA GLU A 342 -3.34 -34.32 -15.52
C GLU A 342 -4.04 -34.49 -14.15
N ASN A 343 -3.32 -34.25 -13.06
CA ASN A 343 -3.84 -34.30 -11.69
C ASN A 343 -4.98 -33.30 -11.45
N VAL A 344 -4.90 -32.07 -12.00
CA VAL A 344 -5.97 -31.07 -11.85
C VAL A 344 -7.10 -31.29 -12.84
N GLY A 345 -6.81 -31.70 -14.09
CA GLY A 345 -7.84 -31.98 -15.10
C GLY A 345 -8.82 -33.05 -14.63
N SER A 346 -8.30 -34.20 -14.18
CA SER A 346 -9.11 -35.30 -13.63
C SER A 346 -9.95 -34.91 -12.41
N MET A 347 -9.55 -33.89 -11.64
CA MET A 347 -10.33 -33.34 -10.52
C MET A 347 -11.46 -32.41 -10.99
N LEU A 348 -11.21 -31.60 -12.02
CA LEU A 348 -12.20 -30.66 -12.56
C LEU A 348 -13.36 -31.40 -13.23
N ASP A 349 -13.07 -32.44 -14.02
CA ASP A 349 -14.06 -33.30 -14.68
C ASP A 349 -14.99 -33.99 -13.66
N GLY A 350 -14.48 -34.30 -12.45
CA GLY A 350 -15.29 -34.83 -11.36
C GLY A 350 -16.15 -33.80 -10.60
N THR A 351 -16.00 -32.50 -10.89
CA THR A 351 -16.58 -31.39 -10.09
C THR A 351 -17.67 -30.59 -10.83
N GLU A 352 -18.11 -31.02 -12.02
CA GLU A 352 -19.06 -30.29 -12.89
C GLU A 352 -20.42 -29.92 -12.26
N GLY A 353 -20.80 -30.53 -11.13
CA GLY A 353 -22.07 -30.24 -10.42
C GLY A 353 -22.04 -29.05 -9.44
N LEU A 354 -20.88 -28.47 -9.12
CA LEU A 354 -20.75 -27.40 -8.12
C LEU A 354 -20.65 -26.01 -8.78
N GLY A 355 -21.77 -25.27 -8.65
CA GLY A 355 -21.96 -23.93 -9.20
C GLY A 355 -20.90 -22.92 -8.79
N ASP A 356 -20.69 -21.94 -9.67
CA ASP A 356 -19.63 -20.94 -9.55
C ASP A 356 -19.95 -19.90 -8.46
N GLY A 357 -19.56 -20.22 -7.23
CA GLY A 357 -19.66 -19.32 -6.09
C GLY A 357 -18.61 -18.21 -6.20
N TYR A 358 -18.97 -17.09 -6.83
CA TYR A 358 -18.22 -15.84 -6.76
C TYR A 358 -18.05 -15.40 -5.30
N PHE A 359 -16.94 -15.79 -4.68
CA PHE A 359 -16.44 -15.12 -3.49
C PHE A 359 -15.79 -13.81 -3.94
N ASN A 360 -16.37 -12.68 -3.52
CA ASN A 360 -15.63 -11.43 -3.48
C ASN A 360 -14.45 -11.61 -2.53
N GLU A 361 -13.24 -11.24 -2.94
CA GLU A 361 -12.05 -11.33 -2.09
C GLU A 361 -12.16 -10.43 -0.83
N ASP A 362 -13.09 -9.46 -0.86
CA ASP A 362 -13.39 -8.53 0.23
C ASP A 362 -14.35 -9.08 1.31
N GLU A 363 -15.00 -10.24 1.14
CA GLU A 363 -15.98 -10.76 2.12
C GLU A 363 -15.31 -11.53 3.27
N TYR A 364 -14.41 -10.84 3.98
CA TYR A 364 -13.70 -11.31 5.17
C TYR A 364 -14.57 -11.29 6.45
N GLU A 365 -15.78 -11.83 6.38
CA GLU A 365 -16.67 -11.92 7.54
C GLU A 365 -16.25 -13.03 8.53
N GLY A 366 -15.65 -12.61 9.65
CA GLY A 366 -16.20 -13.00 10.95
C GLY A 366 -15.73 -14.29 11.63
N LYS A 367 -14.64 -14.15 12.39
CA LYS A 367 -14.37 -14.78 13.72
C LYS A 367 -13.90 -16.25 13.80
N VAL A 368 -12.64 -16.35 14.25
CA VAL A 368 -12.24 -16.91 15.56
C VAL A 368 -12.93 -18.21 16.00
N LEU A 369 -12.14 -19.28 16.08
CA LEU A 369 -11.78 -20.00 17.32
C LEU A 369 -11.05 -21.28 16.88
N TRP A 370 -9.71 -21.32 16.92
CA TRP A 370 -8.98 -22.49 16.42
C TRP A 370 -9.17 -23.70 17.34
N ASN A 371 -8.54 -23.72 18.52
CA ASN A 371 -8.42 -24.97 19.26
C ASN A 371 -9.61 -25.32 20.17
N GLU A 372 -10.34 -24.34 20.73
CA GLU A 372 -11.56 -24.63 21.51
C GLU A 372 -12.77 -25.01 20.62
N LYS A 373 -12.71 -24.71 19.31
CA LYS A 373 -13.69 -25.20 18.33
C LYS A 373 -13.23 -26.54 17.77
N LEU A 374 -11.96 -26.74 17.42
CA LEU A 374 -11.42 -28.04 16.97
C LEU A 374 -11.77 -29.18 17.96
N ARG A 375 -11.64 -28.96 19.27
CA ARG A 375 -12.08 -29.92 20.32
C ARG A 375 -13.60 -30.20 20.40
N LYS A 376 -14.42 -29.49 19.63
CA LYS A 376 -15.91 -29.59 19.58
C LYS A 376 -16.45 -29.78 18.16
N LEU A 377 -15.57 -29.92 17.17
CA LEU A 377 -15.89 -30.06 15.75
C LEU A 377 -15.74 -31.53 15.34
N SER A 378 -16.49 -31.98 14.32
CA SER A 378 -16.23 -33.29 13.72
C SER A 378 -14.88 -33.28 13.01
N GLU A 379 -14.29 -34.46 12.81
CA GLU A 379 -12.98 -34.63 12.16
C GLU A 379 -12.92 -33.92 10.78
N ASP A 380 -14.00 -33.99 9.99
CA ASP A 380 -14.08 -33.27 8.70
C ASP A 380 -13.92 -31.75 8.85
N ALA A 381 -14.47 -31.17 9.92
CA ALA A 381 -14.37 -29.74 10.16
C ALA A 381 -12.97 -29.36 10.67
N ALA A 382 -12.27 -30.27 11.35
CA ALA A 382 -10.86 -30.10 11.70
C ALA A 382 -9.97 -30.13 10.46
N ILE A 383 -10.18 -31.10 9.57
CA ILE A 383 -9.46 -31.24 8.29
C ILE A 383 -9.71 -30.00 7.41
N ARG A 384 -10.97 -29.54 7.29
CA ARG A 384 -11.30 -28.33 6.51
C ARG A 384 -10.60 -27.08 7.02
N GLU A 385 -10.55 -26.87 8.34
CA GLU A 385 -9.92 -25.68 8.94
C GLU A 385 -8.38 -25.74 8.80
N TYR A 386 -7.77 -26.92 9.01
CA TYR A 386 -6.35 -27.15 8.70
C TYR A 386 -6.01 -26.80 7.25
N CYS A 387 -6.81 -27.28 6.28
CA CYS A 387 -6.63 -26.96 4.86
C CYS A 387 -6.71 -25.45 4.59
N ARG A 388 -7.69 -24.76 5.19
CA ARG A 388 -7.86 -23.30 5.03
C ARG A 388 -6.60 -22.54 5.43
N HIS A 389 -5.96 -22.93 6.52
CA HIS A 389 -4.73 -22.29 7.02
C HIS A 389 -3.49 -22.68 6.22
N GLN A 390 -3.31 -23.97 5.91
CA GLN A 390 -2.18 -24.43 5.09
C GLN A 390 -2.22 -23.83 3.68
N ARG A 391 -3.42 -23.60 3.10
CA ARG A 391 -3.59 -22.87 1.85
C ARG A 391 -3.29 -21.38 2.01
N ALA A 392 -3.69 -20.74 3.10
CA ALA A 392 -3.41 -19.32 3.35
C ALA A 392 -1.90 -19.03 3.45
N LEU A 393 -1.15 -19.83 4.23
CA LEU A 393 0.32 -19.77 4.31
C LEU A 393 0.97 -19.83 2.91
N ARG A 394 0.56 -20.81 2.11
CA ARG A 394 1.11 -21.05 0.76
C ARG A 394 0.72 -19.99 -0.24
N ARG A 395 -0.55 -19.58 -0.28
CA ARG A 395 -1.05 -18.56 -1.20
C ARG A 395 -0.22 -17.29 -1.09
N VAL A 396 0.16 -16.88 0.11
CA VAL A 396 0.98 -15.68 0.29
C VAL A 396 2.41 -15.92 -0.13
N ILE A 397 3.04 -17.03 0.25
CA ILE A 397 4.40 -17.37 -0.20
C ILE A 397 4.48 -17.40 -1.74
N GLU A 398 3.53 -18.08 -2.40
CA GLU A 398 3.33 -18.06 -3.86
C GLU A 398 3.21 -16.62 -4.41
N THR A 399 2.38 -15.77 -3.80
CA THR A 399 2.15 -14.38 -4.22
C THR A 399 3.40 -13.50 -4.06
N VAL A 400 4.09 -13.53 -2.91
CA VAL A 400 5.27 -12.67 -2.68
C VAL A 400 6.48 -13.11 -3.51
N LEU A 401 6.64 -14.42 -3.74
CA LEU A 401 7.62 -14.95 -4.70
C LEU A 401 7.27 -14.52 -6.13
N SER A 402 5.99 -14.57 -6.51
CA SER A 402 5.54 -14.14 -7.84
C SER A 402 5.86 -12.67 -8.08
N TYR A 403 5.64 -11.77 -7.11
CA TYR A 403 6.04 -10.37 -7.22
C TYR A 403 7.53 -10.21 -7.51
N ILE A 404 8.41 -10.89 -6.76
CA ILE A 404 9.85 -10.83 -7.01
C ILE A 404 10.19 -11.34 -8.41
N PHE A 405 9.75 -12.53 -8.81
CA PHE A 405 10.11 -13.08 -10.13
C PHE A 405 9.48 -12.32 -11.30
N VAL A 406 8.30 -11.72 -11.15
CA VAL A 406 7.73 -10.81 -12.14
C VAL A 406 8.57 -9.54 -12.28
N SER A 407 9.10 -8.97 -11.19
CA SER A 407 9.98 -7.80 -11.24
C SER A 407 11.36 -8.09 -11.85
N LEU A 408 11.88 -9.32 -11.70
CA LEU A 408 13.14 -9.75 -12.33
C LEU A 408 12.97 -10.07 -13.83
N ARG A 409 11.79 -10.58 -14.22
CA ARG A 409 11.42 -10.85 -15.61
C ARG A 409 11.41 -9.56 -16.44
N TYR A 410 11.79 -9.66 -17.70
CA TYR A 410 11.58 -8.58 -18.67
C TYR A 410 10.18 -8.65 -19.28
N LEU A 411 9.48 -7.52 -19.28
CA LEU A 411 8.21 -7.33 -19.97
C LEU A 411 8.39 -6.18 -20.96
N ASP A 412 8.10 -6.41 -22.23
CA ASP A 412 8.05 -5.34 -23.23
C ASP A 412 6.74 -4.53 -23.13
N SER A 413 6.38 -4.15 -21.89
CA SER A 413 5.18 -3.35 -21.60
C SER A 413 5.49 -1.86 -21.74
N SER A 414 6.72 -1.48 -21.40
CA SER A 414 7.26 -0.13 -21.45
C SER A 414 7.77 0.27 -22.84
N GLY A 415 8.10 -0.68 -23.71
CA GLY A 415 8.79 -0.41 -24.98
C GLY A 415 10.24 0.04 -24.81
N LEU A 416 10.85 -0.23 -23.65
CA LEU A 416 12.28 0.02 -23.38
C LEU A 416 13.09 -1.25 -23.62
N PRO A 417 14.36 -1.15 -24.10
CA PRO A 417 15.24 -2.30 -24.22
C PRO A 417 15.44 -3.05 -22.89
N LEU A 418 15.67 -4.36 -22.97
CA LEU A 418 16.00 -5.24 -21.85
C LEU A 418 17.04 -4.65 -20.87
N THR A 419 18.07 -3.98 -21.38
CA THR A 419 19.19 -3.40 -20.63
C THR A 419 18.94 -1.98 -20.13
N SER A 420 17.75 -1.41 -20.36
CA SER A 420 17.45 0.01 -20.13
C SER A 420 16.32 0.19 -19.13
N TYR A 421 16.66 0.63 -17.91
CA TYR A 421 15.72 0.83 -16.80
C TYR A 421 16.19 1.87 -15.78
N ASP A 422 15.24 2.39 -15.01
CA ASP A 422 15.38 3.28 -13.83
C ASP A 422 14.29 2.90 -12.81
N VAL A 423 14.64 2.04 -11.86
CA VAL A 423 13.77 1.64 -10.73
C VAL A 423 14.04 2.59 -9.58
N CYS A 424 13.00 3.13 -8.96
CA CYS A 424 13.15 4.11 -7.89
C CYS A 424 12.12 3.88 -6.77
N ALA A 425 12.58 3.85 -5.53
CA ALA A 425 11.78 3.66 -4.33
C ALA A 425 12.11 4.79 -3.34
N ILE A 426 11.10 5.53 -2.90
CA ILE A 426 11.25 6.63 -1.94
C ILE A 426 10.26 6.50 -0.78
N VAL A 427 10.73 6.72 0.43
CA VAL A 427 9.93 7.02 1.62
C VAL A 427 10.19 8.47 1.97
N TYR A 428 9.15 9.29 1.93
CA TYR A 428 9.24 10.74 2.10
C TYR A 428 8.09 11.28 2.96
N GLU A 429 8.26 12.48 3.52
CA GLU A 429 7.19 13.17 4.25
C GLU A 429 6.22 13.87 3.31
N THR A 430 4.95 13.55 3.48
CA THR A 430 3.82 14.19 2.79
C THR A 430 2.67 14.39 3.77
N GLY A 431 1.58 15.00 3.32
CA GLY A 431 0.51 15.48 4.20
C GLY A 431 0.88 16.76 4.92
N PHE A 432 -0.17 17.46 5.35
CA PHE A 432 -0.05 18.68 6.14
C PHE A 432 0.75 18.46 7.44
N GLU A 433 0.53 17.32 8.12
CA GLU A 433 1.23 16.93 9.36
C GLU A 433 2.58 16.19 9.13
N GLY A 434 3.00 15.92 7.89
CA GLY A 434 4.25 15.18 7.62
C GLY A 434 4.19 13.69 7.97
N PHE A 435 3.18 12.97 7.48
CA PHE A 435 3.18 11.51 7.54
C PHE A 435 4.11 10.92 6.47
N LYS A 436 4.76 9.79 6.75
CA LYS A 436 5.58 9.10 5.74
C LYS A 436 4.69 8.43 4.69
N ALA A 437 5.05 8.52 3.42
CA ALA A 437 4.48 7.73 2.34
C ALA A 437 5.60 7.07 1.52
N LEU A 438 5.34 5.87 1.04
CA LEU A 438 6.21 5.14 0.12
C LEU A 438 5.65 5.28 -1.30
N LEU A 439 6.48 5.79 -2.21
CA LEU A 439 6.21 5.88 -3.65
C LEU A 439 7.29 5.07 -4.39
N PHE A 440 6.85 4.19 -5.29
CA PHE A 440 7.69 3.25 -6.02
C PHE A 440 7.40 3.34 -7.52
N GLN A 441 8.47 3.49 -8.31
CA GLN A 441 8.49 3.38 -9.77
C GLN A 441 9.22 2.08 -10.12
N ASP A 442 8.53 1.18 -10.82
CA ASP A 442 9.10 -0.09 -11.25
C ASP A 442 9.99 0.04 -12.50
N ARG A 443 10.49 -1.11 -12.98
CA ARG A 443 11.33 -1.23 -14.18
C ARG A 443 10.62 -0.77 -15.46
N ASP A 444 9.30 -0.90 -15.52
CA ASP A 444 8.48 -0.61 -16.68
C ASP A 444 7.94 0.83 -16.69
N HIS A 445 8.14 1.62 -15.62
CA HIS A 445 7.48 2.90 -15.34
C HIS A 445 5.99 2.79 -14.97
N GLN A 446 5.61 1.68 -14.34
CA GLN A 446 4.39 1.64 -13.52
C GLN A 446 4.70 2.25 -12.15
N PHE A 447 3.68 2.84 -11.52
CA PHE A 447 3.83 3.54 -10.26
C PHE A 447 2.90 2.95 -9.20
N SER A 448 3.40 2.78 -7.98
CA SER A 448 2.60 2.36 -6.84
C SER A 448 2.91 3.18 -5.60
N ALA A 449 1.90 3.36 -4.75
CA ALA A 449 2.01 4.12 -3.51
C ALA A 449 1.33 3.40 -2.35
N THR A 450 1.88 3.60 -1.15
CA THR A 450 1.26 3.25 0.13
C THR A 450 1.60 4.28 1.19
N SER A 451 0.67 4.52 2.10
CA SER A 451 0.88 5.26 3.35
C SER A 451 0.22 4.56 4.54
N ASP A 452 -0.04 3.25 4.41
CA ASP A 452 -0.38 2.42 5.55
C ASP A 452 0.85 2.18 6.42
N LEU A 453 0.62 2.29 7.72
CA LEU A 453 1.65 2.31 8.75
C LEU A 453 2.26 0.92 8.99
N ASN A 454 1.50 -0.16 8.76
CA ASN A 454 2.02 -1.52 8.81
C ASN A 454 2.85 -1.81 7.56
N ASN A 455 2.38 -1.43 6.38
CA ASN A 455 3.13 -1.57 5.13
C ASN A 455 4.48 -0.84 5.20
N LEU A 456 4.50 0.39 5.73
CA LEU A 456 5.73 1.16 5.99
C LEU A 456 6.65 0.49 7.02
N ASN A 457 6.10 -0.11 8.08
CA ASN A 457 6.90 -0.83 9.07
C ASN A 457 7.52 -2.12 8.50
N ILE A 458 6.86 -2.80 7.55
CA ILE A 458 7.48 -3.91 6.79
C ILE A 458 8.51 -3.35 5.80
N ALA A 459 8.23 -2.22 5.15
CA ALA A 459 9.17 -1.56 4.23
C ALA A 459 10.50 -1.22 4.91
N HIS A 460 10.48 -0.78 6.18
CA HIS A 460 11.68 -0.54 6.98
C HIS A 460 12.64 -1.74 6.96
N SER A 461 12.14 -2.96 7.24
CA SER A 461 12.92 -4.19 7.18
C SER A 461 13.51 -4.44 5.78
N ALA A 462 12.71 -4.22 4.72
CA ALA A 462 13.14 -4.42 3.35
C ALA A 462 14.24 -3.42 2.93
N PHE A 463 14.11 -2.15 3.33
CA PHE A 463 15.11 -1.12 3.08
C PHE A 463 16.39 -1.31 3.91
N ASP A 464 16.31 -1.81 5.15
CA ASP A 464 17.49 -2.19 5.94
C ASP A 464 18.27 -3.33 5.26
N ILE A 465 17.60 -4.41 4.85
CA ILE A 465 18.23 -5.53 4.10
C ILE A 465 18.89 -5.04 2.80
N LEU A 466 18.23 -4.14 2.06
CA LEU A 466 18.77 -3.52 0.84
C LEU A 466 20.00 -2.64 1.15
N ASN A 467 19.93 -1.80 2.19
CA ASN A 467 21.02 -0.93 2.61
C ASN A 467 22.25 -1.73 3.10
N GLN A 468 22.04 -2.82 3.83
CA GLN A 468 23.11 -3.72 4.27
C GLN A 468 23.84 -4.34 3.08
N SER A 469 23.11 -4.80 2.07
CA SER A 469 23.69 -5.39 0.86
C SER A 469 24.49 -4.35 0.05
N LEU A 470 23.98 -3.13 -0.10
CA LEU A 470 24.69 -2.04 -0.78
C LEU A 470 25.92 -1.54 -0.01
N CYS A 471 25.83 -1.46 1.32
CA CYS A 471 26.98 -1.13 2.17
C CYS A 471 28.09 -2.19 2.08
N ASP A 472 27.72 -3.47 1.96
CA ASP A 472 28.67 -4.56 1.79
C ASP A 472 29.38 -4.53 0.43
N LEU A 473 28.61 -4.39 -0.66
CA LEU A 473 29.16 -4.23 -2.02
C LEU A 473 30.13 -3.04 -2.10
N ARG A 474 29.81 -1.92 -1.43
CA ARG A 474 30.67 -0.74 -1.36
C ARG A 474 31.96 -0.97 -0.56
N ARG A 475 31.94 -1.80 0.49
CA ARG A 475 33.14 -2.15 1.27
C ARG A 475 34.08 -3.09 0.52
N HIS A 476 33.52 -4.01 -0.27
CA HIS A 476 34.29 -4.99 -1.04
C HIS A 476 34.86 -4.41 -2.35
N ARG A 477 34.34 -3.28 -2.85
CA ARG A 477 34.95 -2.53 -3.96
C ARG A 477 36.07 -1.61 -3.46
N GLY A 478 37.27 -1.81 -4.00
CA GLY A 478 38.36 -0.83 -3.88
C GLY A 478 37.99 0.52 -4.52
N ALA A 479 38.79 1.55 -4.25
CA ALA A 479 38.61 2.87 -4.84
C ALA A 479 38.47 2.80 -6.38
N PRO A 480 37.59 3.60 -7.00
CA PRO A 480 37.32 3.49 -8.43
C PRO A 480 38.61 3.66 -9.24
N PRO A 481 38.84 2.84 -10.29
CA PRO A 481 40.04 2.96 -11.10
C PRO A 481 40.13 4.36 -11.69
N GLY A 482 41.25 5.05 -11.41
CA GLY A 482 41.46 6.44 -11.79
C GLY A 482 41.31 6.63 -13.31
N ARG A 483 40.83 7.82 -13.72
CA ARG A 483 40.47 8.22 -15.10
C ARG A 483 41.49 7.79 -16.19
N GLY A 484 41.40 6.54 -16.62
CA GLY A 484 41.87 6.06 -17.92
C GLY A 484 40.73 6.14 -18.94
N LYS A 485 41.07 6.25 -20.22
CA LYS A 485 40.08 6.14 -21.31
C LYS A 485 39.71 4.67 -21.54
N THR A 486 38.90 4.10 -20.65
CA THR A 486 38.30 2.78 -20.85
C THR A 486 37.04 2.88 -21.72
N VAL A 487 36.83 1.85 -22.55
CA VAL A 487 35.59 1.63 -23.29
C VAL A 487 34.42 1.62 -22.29
N GLN A 488 33.32 2.31 -22.60
CA GLN A 488 32.12 2.27 -21.78
C GLN A 488 31.50 0.86 -21.83
N VAL A 489 31.81 0.05 -20.83
CA VAL A 489 31.11 -1.21 -20.59
C VAL A 489 29.74 -0.87 -19.99
N PRO A 490 28.63 -1.41 -20.52
CA PRO A 490 27.31 -1.19 -19.94
C PRO A 490 27.29 -1.60 -18.47
N CYS A 491 26.85 -0.71 -17.59
CA CYS A 491 26.76 -0.94 -16.16
C CYS A 491 25.43 -0.44 -15.60
N ALA A 492 25.00 -1.07 -14.51
CA ALA A 492 23.97 -0.50 -13.65
C ALA A 492 24.63 0.39 -12.59
N THR A 493 23.89 1.35 -12.06
CA THR A 493 24.32 2.29 -11.03
C THR A 493 23.23 2.37 -9.99
N VAL A 494 23.63 2.32 -8.71
CA VAL A 494 22.72 2.52 -7.58
C VAL A 494 23.11 3.78 -6.85
N GLU A 495 22.13 4.66 -6.65
CA GLU A 495 22.24 5.86 -5.83
C GLU A 495 21.25 5.73 -4.67
N TRP A 496 21.72 5.89 -3.42
CA TRP A 496 20.85 5.75 -2.26
C TRP A 496 21.16 6.67 -1.08
N ARG A 497 20.13 6.91 -0.27
CA ARG A 497 20.17 7.50 1.07
C ARG A 497 19.27 6.66 1.97
N TYR A 498 19.74 6.40 3.19
CA TYR A 498 18.99 5.69 4.22
C TYR A 498 19.38 6.24 5.59
N SER A 499 18.39 6.55 6.41
CA SER A 499 18.55 7.02 7.79
C SER A 499 17.43 6.48 8.68
N GLU A 500 17.80 6.01 9.87
CA GLU A 500 16.90 5.47 10.89
C GLU A 500 17.03 6.31 12.17
N GLY A 501 15.89 6.68 12.78
CA GLY A 501 15.84 7.42 14.05
C GLY A 501 15.62 8.93 13.93
N GLU A 502 15.56 9.60 15.09
CA GLU A 502 15.30 11.04 15.23
C GLU A 502 16.57 11.91 15.28
N GLU A 503 17.76 11.35 15.04
CA GLU A 503 19.01 12.11 14.90
C GLU A 503 19.07 12.84 13.53
N GLN A 504 18.07 13.70 13.29
CA GLN A 504 17.99 14.65 12.20
C GLN A 504 19.00 15.79 12.40
N GLY A 505 20.28 15.46 12.33
CA GLY A 505 21.25 16.41 11.82
C GLY A 505 20.99 16.55 10.32
N HIS A 506 20.44 17.68 9.87
CA HIS A 506 20.26 18.04 8.44
C HIS A 506 21.61 18.29 7.75
N GLN A 507 22.51 17.31 7.78
CA GLN A 507 23.69 17.29 6.94
C GLN A 507 23.32 16.54 5.67
N GLU A 508 22.96 17.29 4.63
CA GLU A 508 22.69 16.80 3.27
C GLU A 508 23.93 16.07 2.72
N SER A 509 24.12 14.84 3.16
CA SER A 509 25.17 13.97 2.66
C SER A 509 24.83 13.64 1.22
N ALA A 510 25.81 13.83 0.33
CA ALA A 510 25.71 13.40 -1.05
C ALA A 510 25.26 11.93 -1.09
N PRO A 511 24.32 11.56 -1.98
CA PRO A 511 23.79 10.20 -2.01
C PRO A 511 24.94 9.21 -2.21
N PHE A 512 24.91 8.10 -1.48
CA PHE A 512 25.88 7.04 -1.70
C PHE A 512 25.67 6.46 -3.09
N LYS A 513 26.78 6.15 -3.77
CA LYS A 513 26.78 5.68 -5.15
C LYS A 513 27.65 4.44 -5.28
N VAL A 514 27.15 3.43 -5.96
CA VAL A 514 27.91 2.23 -6.35
C VAL A 514 27.53 1.86 -7.79
N GLU A 515 28.54 1.55 -8.60
CA GLU A 515 28.35 1.01 -9.94
C GLU A 515 28.41 -0.52 -9.86
N LEU A 516 27.51 -1.19 -10.57
CA LEU A 516 27.38 -2.64 -10.64
C LEU A 516 27.75 -3.10 -12.05
N SER A 517 28.83 -3.86 -12.16
CA SER A 517 29.45 -4.25 -13.43
C SER A 517 29.24 -5.71 -13.82
N ASN A 518 28.78 -6.55 -12.89
CA ASN A 518 28.49 -7.96 -13.09
C ASN A 518 27.00 -8.24 -12.77
N MET A 519 26.48 -9.37 -13.23
CA MET A 519 25.11 -9.77 -12.90
C MET A 519 24.94 -10.16 -11.42
N GLU A 520 26.01 -10.62 -10.74
CA GLU A 520 25.93 -10.99 -9.32
C GLU A 520 25.55 -9.80 -8.44
N ASP A 521 26.24 -8.67 -8.59
CA ASP A 521 25.96 -7.47 -7.79
C ASP A 521 24.62 -6.84 -8.20
N ILE A 522 24.22 -6.95 -9.48
CA ILE A 522 22.90 -6.54 -9.99
C ILE A 522 21.78 -7.35 -9.32
N ILE A 523 21.88 -8.68 -9.29
CA ILE A 523 20.89 -9.56 -8.65
C ILE A 523 20.86 -9.30 -7.13
N THR A 524 22.03 -9.10 -6.52
CA THR A 524 22.19 -8.76 -5.09
C THR A 524 21.44 -7.49 -4.68
N VAL A 525 21.23 -6.54 -5.60
CA VAL A 525 20.45 -5.31 -5.33
C VAL A 525 19.00 -5.43 -5.81
N MET A 526 18.77 -6.01 -6.99
CA MET A 526 17.46 -6.02 -7.64
C MET A 526 16.42 -6.86 -6.88
N VAL A 527 16.82 -7.97 -6.26
CA VAL A 527 15.92 -8.81 -5.45
C VAL A 527 15.41 -8.09 -4.19
N PRO A 528 16.26 -7.59 -3.28
CA PRO A 528 15.76 -6.83 -2.13
C PRO A 528 15.04 -5.53 -2.53
N LEU A 529 15.42 -4.88 -3.63
CA LEU A 529 14.70 -3.72 -4.15
C LEU A 529 13.26 -4.09 -4.58
N ALA A 530 13.05 -5.22 -5.26
CA ALA A 530 11.71 -5.70 -5.63
C ALA A 530 10.83 -5.97 -4.39
N ALA A 531 11.42 -6.43 -3.28
CA ALA A 531 10.72 -6.64 -2.01
C ALA A 531 10.30 -5.33 -1.29
N THR A 532 10.74 -4.15 -1.76
CA THR A 532 10.26 -2.84 -1.26
C THR A 532 8.98 -2.35 -1.96
N THR A 533 8.45 -3.08 -2.95
CA THR A 533 7.26 -2.66 -3.71
C THR A 533 6.00 -2.64 -2.84
N PRO A 534 5.17 -1.58 -2.85
CA PRO A 534 3.88 -1.52 -2.13
C PRO A 534 2.99 -2.77 -2.28
N ALA A 535 2.90 -3.37 -3.48
CA ALA A 535 2.12 -4.59 -3.73
C ALA A 535 2.63 -5.83 -2.98
N PHE A 536 3.96 -5.97 -2.90
CA PHE A 536 4.61 -6.99 -2.09
C PHE A 536 4.31 -6.77 -0.60
N LEU A 537 4.46 -5.52 -0.14
CA LEU A 537 4.32 -5.15 1.27
C LEU A 537 2.88 -5.33 1.78
N ALA A 538 1.88 -4.85 1.04
CA ALA A 538 0.46 -5.03 1.36
C ALA A 538 0.07 -6.52 1.40
N SER A 539 0.60 -7.33 0.48
CA SER A 539 0.37 -8.79 0.48
C SER A 539 0.95 -9.47 1.72
N LEU A 540 2.16 -9.07 2.15
CA LEU A 540 2.78 -9.59 3.37
C LEU A 540 2.09 -9.06 4.64
N ASN A 541 1.55 -7.83 4.62
CA ASN A 541 0.77 -7.30 5.74
C ASN A 541 -0.57 -8.02 5.90
N ASN A 542 -1.34 -8.15 4.81
CA ASN A 542 -2.63 -8.85 4.80
C ASN A 542 -2.46 -10.29 5.29
N PHE A 543 -1.35 -10.95 4.94
CA PHE A 543 -0.99 -12.26 5.48
C PHE A 543 -0.74 -12.27 6.98
N LYS A 544 0.10 -11.36 7.48
CA LYS A 544 0.38 -11.20 8.91
C LYS A 544 -0.93 -10.99 9.69
N ASP A 545 -1.83 -10.16 9.16
CA ASP A 545 -3.13 -9.88 9.78
C ASP A 545 -4.08 -11.10 9.70
N THR A 546 -4.13 -11.83 8.57
CA THR A 546 -4.84 -13.12 8.44
C THR A 546 -4.35 -14.13 9.47
N ILE A 547 -3.03 -14.29 9.62
CA ILE A 547 -2.43 -15.26 10.53
C ILE A 547 -2.64 -14.84 11.99
N TYR A 548 -2.47 -13.56 12.34
CA TYR A 548 -2.81 -13.00 13.65
C TYR A 548 -4.28 -13.21 14.04
N LEU A 549 -5.22 -13.05 13.09
CA LEU A 549 -6.64 -13.30 13.31
C LEU A 549 -7.00 -14.80 13.37
N SER A 550 -6.11 -15.67 12.88
CA SER A 550 -6.25 -17.14 12.94
C SER A 550 -5.43 -17.83 14.02
N GLY A 551 -4.54 -17.13 14.74
CA GLY A 551 -3.75 -17.71 15.82
C GLY A 551 -4.60 -18.13 17.02
N ASP A 552 -4.16 -19.16 17.73
CA ASP A 552 -4.70 -19.52 19.04
C ASP A 552 -4.31 -18.48 20.12
N ILE A 553 -4.86 -18.62 21.31
CA ILE A 553 -4.55 -17.75 22.46
C ILE A 553 -3.07 -17.86 22.86
N GLY A 554 -2.45 -19.02 22.68
CA GLY A 554 -1.02 -19.26 22.93
C GLY A 554 -0.10 -18.97 21.74
N ASP A 555 -0.63 -18.65 20.55
CA ASP A 555 0.20 -18.37 19.37
C ASP A 555 0.67 -16.91 19.43
N GLU A 556 1.88 -16.71 19.94
CA GLU A 556 2.46 -15.38 20.02
C GLU A 556 2.76 -14.85 18.61
N ILE A 557 2.07 -13.76 18.24
CA ILE A 557 2.33 -12.97 17.04
C ILE A 557 2.20 -11.50 17.44
N ARG A 558 3.32 -10.79 17.46
CA ARG A 558 3.38 -9.37 17.80
C ARG A 558 3.96 -8.54 16.64
N PRO A 559 3.33 -7.42 16.25
CA PRO A 559 3.95 -6.51 15.29
C PRO A 559 5.19 -5.85 15.93
N TYR A 560 6.16 -5.50 15.09
CA TYR A 560 7.26 -4.64 15.53
C TYR A 560 6.75 -3.22 15.81
N ALA A 561 7.40 -2.52 16.73
CA ALA A 561 7.14 -1.10 16.96
C ALA A 561 7.45 -0.29 15.71
N GLU A 562 6.65 0.75 15.49
CA GLU A 562 6.84 1.71 14.39
C GLU A 562 8.20 2.42 14.54
N SER A 563 8.87 2.65 13.41
CA SER A 563 10.17 3.30 13.34
C SER A 563 10.09 4.47 12.37
N LYS A 564 10.70 5.60 12.75
CA LYS A 564 10.90 6.73 11.84
C LYS A 564 12.17 6.43 11.03
N PHE A 565 11.99 6.34 9.72
CA PHE A 565 13.09 6.19 8.78
C PHE A 565 12.80 7.00 7.52
N ASP A 566 13.87 7.35 6.80
CA ASP A 566 13.81 7.95 5.48
C ASP A 566 14.67 7.11 4.53
N ALA A 567 14.14 6.84 3.35
CA ALA A 567 14.73 5.94 2.36
C ALA A 567 14.57 6.53 0.97
N SER A 568 15.65 6.54 0.20
CA SER A 568 15.62 6.90 -1.23
C SER A 568 16.60 6.01 -1.94
N PHE A 569 16.12 5.13 -2.81
CA PHE A 569 16.93 4.17 -3.57
C PHE A 569 16.58 4.29 -5.04
N ARG A 570 17.60 4.42 -5.89
CA ARG A 570 17.47 4.49 -7.35
C ARG A 570 18.46 3.51 -7.97
N MET A 571 17.98 2.58 -8.78
CA MET A 571 18.79 1.64 -9.56
C MET A 571 18.53 1.88 -11.04
N PHE A 572 19.52 2.37 -11.77
CA PHE A 572 19.41 2.72 -13.18
C PHE A 572 20.58 2.20 -14.01
N THR A 573 20.48 2.34 -15.31
CA THR A 573 21.48 1.83 -16.28
C THR A 573 22.11 2.96 -17.08
N SER A 574 23.38 2.80 -17.45
CA SER A 574 24.13 3.80 -18.22
C SER A 574 23.47 4.16 -19.56
N ASP A 575 22.84 3.17 -20.21
CA ASP A 575 22.07 3.36 -21.45
C ASP A 575 20.87 4.30 -21.24
N PHE A 576 20.25 4.23 -20.05
CA PHE A 576 19.04 4.96 -19.72
C PHE A 576 19.29 6.39 -19.22
N ASP A 577 20.38 6.62 -18.48
CA ASP A 577 20.72 7.96 -17.95
C ASP A 577 21.04 8.98 -19.06
N ASN A 578 21.63 8.50 -20.17
CA ASN A 578 21.88 9.32 -21.37
C ASN A 578 20.59 9.76 -22.11
N SER A 579 19.45 9.12 -21.84
CA SER A 579 18.16 9.45 -22.48
C SER A 579 17.48 10.63 -21.78
N ASN A 580 17.98 11.84 -22.03
CA ASN A 580 17.47 13.06 -21.41
C ASN A 580 16.05 13.41 -21.89
N SER A 581 15.04 13.06 -21.10
CA SER A 581 13.62 13.31 -21.38
C SER A 581 13.25 14.79 -21.21
N ARG A 582 13.48 15.60 -22.25
CA ARG A 582 12.95 16.97 -22.38
C ARG A 582 11.43 16.98 -22.60
N GLY A 583 10.64 16.78 -21.54
CA GLY A 583 9.18 16.87 -21.61
C GLY A 583 8.53 17.09 -20.24
N ASP A 584 7.22 17.39 -20.24
CA ASP A 584 6.43 17.74 -19.04
C ASP A 584 6.17 16.57 -18.06
N ALA A 585 6.77 15.41 -18.31
CA ALA A 585 6.77 14.26 -17.40
C ALA A 585 8.19 13.99 -16.90
N LEU A 586 8.37 14.07 -15.59
CA LEU A 586 9.59 13.68 -14.89
C LEU A 586 9.55 12.19 -14.52
N ARG A 587 10.72 11.57 -14.49
CA ARG A 587 10.94 10.30 -13.78
C ARG A 587 10.81 10.54 -12.28
N LEU A 588 10.49 9.51 -11.49
CA LEU A 588 10.43 9.63 -10.02
C LEU A 588 11.77 10.14 -9.45
N SER A 589 12.87 9.58 -9.96
CA SER A 589 14.25 9.98 -9.68
C SER A 589 14.49 11.48 -9.92
N GLN A 590 14.04 11.99 -11.07
CA GLN A 590 14.16 13.40 -11.45
C GLN A 590 13.29 14.30 -10.56
N ALA A 591 12.03 13.94 -10.33
CA ALA A 591 11.10 14.68 -9.47
C ALA A 591 11.62 14.79 -8.02
N VAL A 592 12.22 13.73 -7.48
CA VAL A 592 12.85 13.74 -6.15
C VAL A 592 14.08 14.63 -6.13
N SER A 593 14.98 14.50 -7.12
CA SER A 593 16.19 15.33 -7.19
C SER A 593 15.90 16.82 -7.43
N GLY A 594 14.79 17.14 -8.12
CA GLY A 594 14.28 18.50 -8.29
C GLY A 594 13.46 19.02 -7.11
N GLY A 595 13.35 18.28 -6.01
CA GLY A 595 12.64 18.73 -4.80
C GLY A 595 11.10 18.74 -4.91
N LEU A 596 10.50 18.14 -5.94
CA LEU A 596 9.05 18.12 -6.17
C LEU A 596 8.26 17.50 -4.99
N PHE A 597 8.89 16.57 -4.27
CA PHE A 597 8.34 15.89 -3.09
C PHE A 597 8.88 16.45 -1.76
N SER A 598 9.64 17.56 -1.78
CA SER A 598 10.07 18.25 -0.57
C SER A 598 8.89 18.97 0.07
N ARG A 599 8.59 18.65 1.32
CA ARG A 599 7.50 19.28 2.10
C ARG A 599 7.68 20.80 2.18
N ASP A 600 8.90 21.29 2.35
CA ASP A 600 9.17 22.73 2.39
C ASP A 600 8.92 23.40 1.04
N THR A 601 9.32 22.77 -0.06
CA THR A 601 9.06 23.27 -1.42
C THR A 601 7.56 23.31 -1.73
N LEU A 602 6.80 22.32 -1.23
CA LEU A 602 5.34 22.23 -1.40
C LEU A 602 4.55 23.21 -0.50
N ILE A 603 5.14 23.74 0.57
CA ILE A 603 4.49 24.66 1.52
C ILE A 603 4.90 26.12 1.27
N TYR A 604 6.15 26.38 0.90
CA TYR A 604 6.69 27.74 0.73
C TYR A 604 6.98 28.12 -0.73
N GLY A 605 6.87 27.17 -1.66
CA GLY A 605 7.22 27.36 -3.08
C GLY A 605 8.73 27.37 -3.34
N GLU A 606 9.12 27.48 -4.62
CA GLU A 606 10.52 27.67 -5.01
C GLU A 606 11.04 29.04 -4.55
N ARG A 607 11.71 29.07 -3.40
CA ARG A 607 12.43 30.25 -2.92
C ARG A 607 13.84 30.25 -3.50
N GLY A 608 13.99 30.88 -4.67
CA GLY A 608 15.12 30.67 -5.60
C GLY A 608 16.54 30.70 -5.03
N ASP A 609 17.32 29.67 -5.41
CA ASP A 609 18.77 29.46 -5.54
C ASP A 609 19.79 30.00 -4.52
N ASN A 610 19.41 30.82 -3.54
CA ASN A 610 20.34 31.34 -2.55
C ASN A 610 20.56 30.34 -1.40
N ASN A 611 21.36 29.29 -1.68
CA ASN A 611 21.72 28.21 -0.75
C ASN A 611 22.24 28.70 0.63
N LEU A 612 22.75 29.93 0.74
CA LEU A 612 23.19 30.52 2.03
C LEU A 612 22.05 30.97 2.96
N GLN A 613 20.83 31.15 2.45
CA GLN A 613 19.67 31.61 3.23
C GLN A 613 18.75 30.46 3.68
N ARG A 614 18.98 29.27 3.16
CA ARG A 614 18.15 28.06 3.30
C ARG A 614 18.06 27.60 4.77
N THR A 615 19.18 27.27 5.38
CA THR A 615 19.28 26.76 6.77
C THR A 615 18.81 27.71 7.87
N SER A 616 18.87 29.03 7.64
CA SER A 616 18.39 30.05 8.60
C SER A 616 16.92 30.43 8.42
N ALA A 617 16.32 30.10 7.26
CA ALA A 617 14.90 30.29 6.99
C ALA A 617 14.08 29.05 7.38
N GLU A 618 14.59 27.84 7.14
CA GLU A 618 13.93 26.56 7.43
C GLU A 618 13.46 26.47 8.90
N GLY A 619 14.32 26.80 9.87
CA GLY A 619 13.93 26.79 11.29
C GLY A 619 12.77 27.73 11.66
N ARG A 620 12.78 28.97 11.14
CA ARG A 620 11.69 29.95 11.38
C ARG A 620 10.42 29.61 10.61
N SER A 621 10.56 28.98 9.44
CA SER A 621 9.45 28.47 8.64
C SER A 621 8.73 27.33 9.37
N GLY A 622 9.49 26.34 9.86
CA GLY A 622 8.97 25.18 10.60
C GLY A 622 8.17 25.59 11.84
N GLU A 623 8.70 26.50 12.66
CA GLU A 623 7.99 27.09 13.81
C GLU A 623 6.65 27.73 13.39
N SER A 624 6.63 28.47 12.27
CA SER A 624 5.40 29.10 11.76
C SER A 624 4.38 28.07 11.26
N LEU A 625 4.81 26.99 10.61
CA LEU A 625 3.91 25.92 10.16
C LEU A 625 3.38 25.10 11.33
N GLN A 626 4.23 24.81 12.32
CA GLN A 626 3.81 24.13 13.54
C GLN A 626 2.74 24.95 14.25
N LYS A 627 2.94 26.26 14.41
CA LYS A 627 1.92 27.16 14.97
C LYS A 627 0.61 27.13 14.17
N ILE A 628 0.67 27.25 12.84
CA ILE A 628 -0.52 27.14 11.98
C ILE A 628 -1.20 25.76 12.16
N THR A 629 -0.43 24.69 12.36
CA THR A 629 -0.94 23.34 12.60
C THR A 629 -1.63 23.21 13.96
N GLU A 630 -1.08 23.84 15.00
CA GLU A 630 -1.69 23.92 16.33
C GLU A 630 -2.99 24.75 16.29
N ASP A 631 -2.99 25.91 15.60
CA ASP A 631 -4.17 26.75 15.39
C ASP A 631 -5.28 26.00 14.62
N MET A 632 -4.93 25.19 13.61
CA MET A 632 -5.86 24.30 12.91
C MET A 632 -6.31 23.08 13.74
N GLY A 633 -5.48 22.61 14.67
CA GLY A 633 -5.78 21.45 15.53
C GLY A 633 -6.95 21.68 16.50
N VAL A 634 -7.30 22.95 16.75
CA VAL A 634 -8.44 23.35 17.61
C VAL A 634 -9.78 23.34 16.87
N TRP A 635 -9.79 23.15 15.55
CA TRP A 635 -11.01 23.20 14.74
C TRP A 635 -11.96 22.03 15.02
N ILE A 636 -13.26 22.33 15.06
CA ILE A 636 -14.31 21.32 15.27
C ILE A 636 -15.06 21.10 13.95
N TYR A 637 -14.94 19.90 13.41
CA TYR A 637 -15.59 19.49 12.16
C TYR A 637 -17.02 18.99 12.39
N GLU A 638 -18.01 19.66 11.80
CA GLU A 638 -19.38 19.16 11.63
C GLU A 638 -19.55 18.62 10.19
N GLU A 639 -20.66 17.95 9.89
CA GLU A 639 -20.92 17.33 8.58
C GLU A 639 -20.92 18.35 7.41
N SER A 640 -21.37 19.57 7.68
CA SER A 640 -21.54 20.63 6.67
C SER A 640 -20.79 21.94 6.97
N SER A 641 -20.02 21.99 8.06
CA SER A 641 -19.32 23.21 8.48
C SER A 641 -18.12 22.94 9.37
N VAL A 642 -17.20 23.90 9.44
CA VAL A 642 -16.03 23.88 10.33
C VAL A 642 -16.18 25.02 11.33
N ILE A 643 -16.10 24.70 12.62
CA ILE A 643 -16.20 25.68 13.71
C ILE A 643 -14.81 26.09 14.17
N VAL A 644 -14.55 27.39 14.12
CA VAL A 644 -13.32 28.05 14.57
C VAL A 644 -13.62 28.89 15.80
N ASN A 645 -12.72 28.90 16.78
CA ASN A 645 -12.82 29.78 17.95
C ASN A 645 -12.15 31.13 17.65
N CYS A 646 -12.87 32.22 17.85
CA CYS A 646 -12.40 33.61 17.68
C CYS A 646 -12.79 34.48 18.90
N PRO A 647 -12.40 34.12 20.13
CA PRO A 647 -12.82 34.83 21.34
C PRO A 647 -12.34 36.29 21.35
N ASP A 648 -11.11 36.56 20.89
CA ASP A 648 -10.50 37.89 20.95
C ASP A 648 -11.22 38.91 20.06
N TYR A 649 -11.69 38.47 18.88
CA TYR A 649 -12.48 39.33 17.98
C TYR A 649 -13.82 39.72 18.62
N VAL A 650 -14.54 38.75 19.17
CA VAL A 650 -15.82 39.01 19.86
C VAL A 650 -15.61 39.89 21.09
N LEU A 651 -14.57 39.61 21.88
CA LEU A 651 -14.22 40.41 23.05
C LEU A 651 -13.89 41.86 22.67
N ALA A 652 -13.10 42.09 21.61
CA ALA A 652 -12.80 43.43 21.11
C ALA A 652 -14.05 44.19 20.66
N VAL A 653 -14.97 43.52 19.95
CA VAL A 653 -16.27 44.11 19.53
C VAL A 653 -17.14 44.45 20.74
N LEU A 654 -17.21 43.57 21.75
CA LEU A 654 -17.97 43.81 22.98
C LEU A 654 -17.36 44.93 23.84
N ILE A 655 -16.03 45.02 23.90
CA ILE A 655 -15.33 46.14 24.58
C ILE A 655 -15.63 47.45 23.85
N ALA A 656 -15.52 47.50 22.53
CA ALA A 656 -15.83 48.70 21.74
C ALA A 656 -17.28 49.17 21.95
N ALA A 657 -18.24 48.26 21.92
CA ALA A 657 -19.64 48.55 22.22
C ALA A 657 -19.83 49.06 23.67
N THR A 658 -19.13 48.46 24.63
CA THR A 658 -19.15 48.86 26.05
C THR A 658 -18.55 50.26 26.25
N CYS A 659 -17.47 50.60 25.54
CA CYS A 659 -16.88 51.95 25.52
C CYS A 659 -17.85 52.98 24.94
N LEU A 660 -18.58 52.67 23.87
CA LEU A 660 -19.61 53.54 23.30
C LEU A 660 -20.77 53.79 24.29
N VAL A 661 -21.29 52.72 24.90
CA VAL A 661 -22.40 52.82 25.88
C VAL A 661 -21.98 53.58 27.14
N SER A 662 -20.81 53.25 27.71
CA SER A 662 -20.30 53.92 28.92
C SER A 662 -19.92 55.38 28.65
N GLY A 663 -19.35 55.69 27.49
CA GLY A 663 -19.09 57.08 27.05
C GLY A 663 -20.38 57.88 26.88
N GLY A 664 -21.41 57.31 26.26
CA GLY A 664 -22.74 57.92 26.13
C GLY A 664 -23.37 58.21 27.51
N LEU A 665 -23.36 57.23 28.42
CA LEU A 665 -23.83 57.40 29.79
C LEU A 665 -23.04 58.48 30.55
N ALA A 666 -21.71 58.50 30.43
CA ALA A 666 -20.86 59.50 31.07
C ALA A 666 -21.19 60.92 30.60
N ILE A 667 -21.44 61.12 29.31
CA ILE A 667 -21.91 62.40 28.75
C ILE A 667 -23.28 62.77 29.33
N GLY A 668 -24.24 61.82 29.34
CA GLY A 668 -25.58 62.03 29.89
C GLY A 668 -25.59 62.45 31.37
N PHE A 669 -24.70 61.89 32.20
CA PHE A 669 -24.59 62.25 33.62
C PHE A 669 -23.76 63.52 33.87
N THR A 670 -22.74 63.82 33.07
CA THR A 670 -21.82 64.96 33.34
C THR A 670 -22.24 66.28 32.69
N VAL A 671 -23.05 66.27 31.62
CA VAL A 671 -23.34 67.46 30.81
C VAL A 671 -24.74 68.07 31.10
N GLN A 672 -25.46 67.55 32.11
CA GLN A 672 -26.88 67.78 32.40
C GLN A 672 -27.44 69.22 32.28
N THR A 673 -26.62 70.26 32.50
CA THR A 673 -27.06 71.68 32.49
C THR A 673 -26.35 72.56 31.47
N ARG A 674 -25.44 72.03 30.63
CA ARG A 674 -24.54 72.87 29.78
C ARG A 674 -24.94 73.01 28.31
N LEU A 675 -25.87 72.22 27.79
CA LEU A 675 -26.33 72.30 26.40
C LEU A 675 -27.76 72.84 26.34
N LYS A 676 -27.91 74.09 25.89
CA LYS A 676 -29.20 74.79 25.85
C LYS A 676 -30.03 74.32 24.64
N GLY A 677 -31.05 73.49 24.89
CA GLY A 677 -32.00 73.02 23.87
C GLY A 677 -31.80 71.58 23.38
N VAL A 678 -30.91 70.79 23.99
CA VAL A 678 -30.72 69.36 23.69
C VAL A 678 -30.81 68.57 24.98
N ASP A 679 -31.66 67.54 25.03
CA ASP A 679 -31.69 66.58 26.14
C ASP A 679 -30.44 65.68 26.10
N PRO A 680 -29.58 65.68 27.13
CA PRO A 680 -28.40 64.82 27.19
C PRO A 680 -28.72 63.32 27.13
N PHE A 681 -29.91 62.89 27.54
CA PHE A 681 -30.32 61.49 27.45
C PHE A 681 -30.58 61.03 26.01
N ASN A 682 -30.90 61.95 25.08
CA ASN A 682 -30.96 61.59 23.66
C ASN A 682 -29.59 61.18 23.11
N ILE A 683 -28.50 61.81 23.57
CA ILE A 683 -27.12 61.43 23.19
C ILE A 683 -26.82 60.01 23.67
N THR A 684 -27.23 59.66 24.90
CA THR A 684 -27.14 58.29 25.42
C THR A 684 -27.90 57.31 24.53
N THR A 685 -29.14 57.63 24.13
CA THR A 685 -29.94 56.78 23.22
C THR A 685 -29.26 56.58 21.86
N TYR A 686 -28.70 57.63 21.27
CA TYR A 686 -27.92 57.50 20.02
C TYR A 686 -26.65 56.66 20.20
N ALA A 687 -25.97 56.76 21.34
CA ALA A 687 -24.79 55.93 21.64
C ALA A 687 -25.16 54.45 21.78
N TRP A 688 -26.31 54.12 22.39
CA TRP A 688 -26.83 52.75 22.44
C TRP A 688 -27.20 52.21 21.05
N ILE A 689 -27.88 53.00 20.22
CA ILE A 689 -28.22 52.63 18.85
C ILE A 689 -26.94 52.40 18.02
N LEU A 690 -25.95 53.29 18.15
CA LEU A 690 -24.66 53.16 17.47
C LEU A 690 -23.89 51.90 17.94
N ALA A 691 -23.86 51.62 19.24
CA ALA A 691 -23.24 50.41 19.77
C ALA A 691 -23.92 49.13 19.26
N ALA A 692 -25.26 49.09 19.25
CA ALA A 692 -26.01 47.97 18.70
C ALA A 692 -25.76 47.79 17.18
N PHE A 693 -25.70 48.90 16.43
CA PHE A 693 -25.38 48.88 15.00
C PHE A 693 -23.95 48.39 14.73
N VAL A 694 -22.96 48.84 15.50
CA VAL A 694 -21.57 48.36 15.40
C VAL A 694 -21.48 46.85 15.67
N VAL A 695 -22.15 46.34 16.71
CA VAL A 695 -22.17 44.89 16.98
C VAL A 695 -22.84 44.11 15.84
N LEU A 696 -23.93 44.61 15.27
CA LEU A 696 -24.60 43.98 14.11
C LEU A 696 -23.70 43.95 12.87
N VAL A 697 -23.02 45.06 12.55
CA VAL A 697 -22.11 45.15 11.40
C VAL A 697 -20.88 44.25 11.60
N CYS A 698 -20.21 44.34 12.75
CA CYS A 698 -19.05 43.49 13.04
C CYS A 698 -19.41 41.99 13.03
N LYS A 699 -20.64 41.63 13.43
CA LYS A 699 -21.16 40.28 13.33
C LYS A 699 -21.34 39.82 11.86
N SER A 700 -21.82 40.68 10.97
CA SER A 700 -22.04 40.33 9.55
C SER A 700 -20.78 40.46 8.66
N MET A 701 -19.67 40.99 9.17
CA MET A 701 -18.45 41.21 8.38
C MET A 701 -17.61 39.94 8.10
N ARG A 702 -17.75 38.89 8.90
CA ARG A 702 -16.88 37.69 8.84
C ARG A 702 -17.53 36.49 8.15
N VAL A 703 -18.84 36.29 8.32
CA VAL A 703 -19.63 35.15 7.82
C VAL A 703 -21.06 35.62 7.58
N ASP A 704 -21.68 35.17 6.48
CA ASP A 704 -23.05 35.53 6.08
C ASP A 704 -24.11 35.21 7.16
N GLU A 705 -24.02 34.04 7.80
CA GLU A 705 -24.97 33.58 8.82
C GLU A 705 -24.30 33.21 10.16
N TRP A 706 -23.99 34.22 10.98
CA TRP A 706 -23.53 33.99 12.35
C TRP A 706 -24.70 33.91 13.34
N SER A 707 -24.87 32.79 14.06
CA SER A 707 -25.87 32.67 15.13
C SER A 707 -25.48 33.54 16.34
N TRP A 708 -26.46 34.13 17.04
CA TRP A 708 -26.19 34.93 18.25
C TRP A 708 -25.58 34.10 19.39
N ARG A 709 -25.97 32.82 19.49
CA ARG A 709 -25.40 31.89 20.46
C ARG A 709 -23.91 31.65 20.21
N ASP A 710 -23.55 31.39 18.95
CA ASP A 710 -22.17 31.09 18.58
C ASP A 710 -21.31 32.36 18.68
N PHE A 711 -21.85 33.53 18.29
CA PHE A 711 -21.20 34.84 18.48
C PHE A 711 -20.85 35.09 19.94
N LEU A 712 -21.81 34.98 20.87
CA LEU A 712 -21.55 35.20 22.30
C LEU A 712 -20.62 34.14 22.93
N LEU A 713 -20.50 32.96 22.32
CA LEU A 713 -19.55 31.92 22.72
C LEU A 713 -18.15 32.07 22.08
N GLY A 714 -17.93 33.10 21.26
CA GLY A 714 -16.67 33.28 20.54
C GLY A 714 -16.42 32.23 19.46
N ARG A 715 -17.47 31.65 18.87
CA ARG A 715 -17.39 30.56 17.87
C ARG A 715 -17.93 31.02 16.54
N VAL A 716 -17.16 30.80 15.47
CA VAL A 716 -17.55 31.09 14.09
C VAL A 716 -17.76 29.77 13.36
N ARG A 717 -18.95 29.56 12.78
CA ARG A 717 -19.26 28.38 11.95
C ARG A 717 -19.06 28.75 10.48
N CYS A 718 -18.02 28.21 9.85
CA CYS A 718 -17.69 28.47 8.45
C CYS A 718 -18.24 27.36 7.54
N ARG A 719 -18.88 27.73 6.44
CA ARG A 719 -19.54 26.81 5.47
C ARG A 719 -18.80 26.67 4.14
N CYS A 720 -17.77 27.48 3.90
CA CYS A 720 -16.91 27.39 2.71
C CYS A 720 -15.43 27.67 3.03
N VAL A 721 -14.54 27.42 2.07
CA VAL A 721 -13.09 27.63 2.21
C VAL A 721 -12.77 29.13 2.30
N THR A 722 -13.47 29.97 1.53
CA THR A 722 -13.28 31.43 1.61
C THR A 722 -13.69 32.02 2.96
N GLU A 723 -14.76 31.51 3.59
CA GLU A 723 -15.11 31.90 4.97
C GLU A 723 -14.01 31.52 5.96
N LEU A 724 -13.45 30.30 5.88
CA LEU A 724 -12.33 29.89 6.73
C LEU A 724 -11.09 30.78 6.52
N GLU A 725 -10.76 31.10 5.27
CA GLU A 725 -9.65 32.01 4.91
C GLU A 725 -9.86 33.42 5.51
N VAL A 726 -11.06 33.99 5.42
CA VAL A 726 -11.41 35.31 5.98
C VAL A 726 -11.46 35.30 7.52
N VAL A 727 -11.86 34.19 8.14
CA VAL A 727 -11.98 34.07 9.61
C VAL A 727 -10.62 33.83 10.25
N THR A 728 -9.82 32.92 9.69
CA THR A 728 -8.53 32.48 10.26
C THR A 728 -7.34 33.29 9.78
N GLY A 729 -7.42 33.91 8.59
CA GLY A 729 -6.28 34.54 7.93
C GLY A 729 -5.30 33.55 7.28
N ILE A 730 -5.61 32.25 7.28
CA ILE A 730 -4.74 31.21 6.70
C ILE A 730 -5.09 31.03 5.21
N GLY A 731 -4.09 30.91 4.36
CA GLY A 731 -4.28 30.78 2.91
C GLY A 731 -5.06 29.52 2.51
N SER A 732 -6.04 29.70 1.62
CA SER A 732 -6.96 28.65 1.13
C SER A 732 -6.29 27.34 0.70
N GLN A 733 -5.11 27.37 0.07
CA GLN A 733 -4.39 26.15 -0.33
C GLN A 733 -3.89 25.31 0.86
N LEU A 734 -3.49 25.94 1.98
CA LEU A 734 -3.12 25.24 3.22
C LEU A 734 -4.34 24.69 3.95
N ILE A 735 -5.44 25.45 3.97
CA ILE A 735 -6.73 24.99 4.48
C ILE A 735 -7.14 23.72 3.72
N MET A 736 -7.09 23.75 2.39
CA MET A 736 -7.42 22.61 1.53
C MET A 736 -6.52 21.38 1.78
N ALA A 737 -5.21 21.57 1.97
CA ALA A 737 -4.31 20.49 2.35
C ALA A 737 -4.68 19.86 3.70
N LYS A 738 -5.06 20.65 4.71
CA LYS A 738 -5.52 20.15 6.01
C LYS A 738 -6.87 19.43 5.90
N LEU A 739 -7.83 19.96 5.13
CA LEU A 739 -9.13 19.31 4.92
C LEU A 739 -8.99 17.94 4.22
N LEU A 740 -8.08 17.81 3.24
CA LEU A 740 -7.78 16.54 2.58
C LEU A 740 -7.04 15.55 3.51
N HIS A 741 -6.12 16.06 4.35
CA HIS A 741 -5.39 15.26 5.32
C HIS A 741 -6.28 14.71 6.46
N ASP A 742 -7.24 15.51 6.94
CA ASP A 742 -8.20 15.13 7.98
C ASP A 742 -9.46 14.41 7.43
N GLU A 743 -9.59 14.24 6.11
CA GLU A 743 -10.77 13.63 5.49
C GLU A 743 -11.11 12.26 6.09
N SER A 744 -10.11 11.39 6.29
CA SER A 744 -10.30 10.03 6.83
C SER A 744 -10.66 9.99 8.32
N ARG A 745 -10.50 11.11 9.04
CA ARG A 745 -10.73 11.25 10.48
C ARG A 745 -12.03 11.97 10.83
N THR A 746 -12.45 12.90 9.97
CA THR A 746 -13.67 13.69 10.12
C THR A 746 -14.90 12.94 9.59
N ASN A 747 -16.09 13.51 9.73
CA ASN A 747 -17.33 13.10 9.04
C ASN A 747 -17.82 14.15 8.02
N MET A 748 -16.96 15.10 7.65
CA MET A 748 -17.32 16.21 6.76
C MET A 748 -17.71 15.71 5.37
N ILE A 749 -18.82 16.24 4.84
CA ILE A 749 -19.34 16.01 3.50
C ILE A 749 -19.10 17.28 2.67
N THR A 750 -18.51 17.12 1.49
CA THR A 750 -18.13 18.26 0.63
C THR A 750 -19.11 18.49 -0.51
N ARG A 751 -19.26 19.75 -0.91
CA ARG A 751 -20.04 20.21 -2.08
C ARG A 751 -19.28 21.30 -2.83
N GLY A 752 -19.86 21.82 -3.91
CA GLY A 752 -19.26 22.89 -4.71
C GLY A 752 -18.47 22.35 -5.92
N PRO A 753 -18.02 23.24 -6.83
CA PRO A 753 -17.43 22.83 -8.10
C PRO A 753 -16.12 22.05 -7.93
N TYR A 754 -15.28 22.43 -6.97
CA TYR A 754 -13.92 21.91 -6.83
C TYR A 754 -13.78 20.72 -5.88
N ASN A 755 -14.90 20.04 -5.54
CA ASN A 755 -14.90 18.94 -4.56
C ASN A 755 -14.46 17.58 -5.13
N ALA A 756 -14.06 17.51 -6.40
CA ALA A 756 -13.78 16.26 -7.12
C ALA A 756 -12.77 15.33 -6.43
N VAL A 757 -11.82 15.90 -5.66
CA VAL A 757 -10.74 15.19 -4.97
C VAL A 757 -11.19 14.46 -3.69
N PHE A 758 -12.26 14.94 -3.04
CA PHE A 758 -12.75 14.42 -1.77
C PHE A 758 -13.57 13.15 -1.98
N LYS A 759 -13.33 12.11 -1.19
CA LYS A 759 -14.07 10.83 -1.19
C LYS A 759 -15.52 11.01 -0.74
N ARG A 760 -15.81 11.97 0.15
CA ARG A 760 -17.19 12.23 0.65
C ARG A 760 -17.80 13.48 0.01
N LYS A 761 -18.69 13.24 -0.94
CA LYS A 761 -19.42 14.28 -1.69
C LYS A 761 -20.91 14.22 -1.35
N SER A 762 -21.56 15.38 -1.32
CA SER A 762 -23.01 15.49 -1.10
C SER A 762 -23.79 15.08 -2.34
N GLN A 763 -24.86 14.31 -2.16
CA GLN A 763 -25.87 14.05 -3.21
C GLN A 763 -27.00 15.08 -3.15
N ASP A 764 -27.37 15.54 -1.94
CA ASP A 764 -28.51 16.43 -1.70
C ASP A 764 -28.14 17.94 -1.75
N GLY A 765 -26.90 18.25 -2.12
CA GLY A 765 -26.39 19.64 -2.15
C GLY A 765 -26.07 20.25 -0.78
N SER A 766 -26.28 19.52 0.32
CA SER A 766 -25.94 19.89 1.70
C SER A 766 -24.50 19.50 2.05
N GLY A 767 -23.70 20.42 2.61
CA GLY A 767 -22.30 20.12 2.94
C GLY A 767 -21.40 21.36 3.02
N PHE A 768 -20.14 21.14 3.37
CA PHE A 768 -19.10 22.16 3.35
C PHE A 768 -18.67 22.46 1.91
N SER A 769 -18.67 23.74 1.52
CA SER A 769 -18.47 24.16 0.13
C SER A 769 -16.99 24.36 -0.20
N ILE A 770 -16.50 23.59 -1.18
CA ILE A 770 -15.19 23.78 -1.79
C ILE A 770 -15.35 24.76 -2.95
N ASP A 771 -15.12 26.04 -2.66
CA ASP A 771 -15.34 27.20 -3.52
C ASP A 771 -14.03 27.80 -4.08
N ARG A 772 -12.88 27.20 -3.74
CA ARG A 772 -11.56 27.52 -4.31
C ARG A 772 -10.98 26.29 -5.04
N PRO A 773 -10.33 26.47 -6.20
CA PRO A 773 -9.71 25.36 -6.93
C PRO A 773 -8.40 24.91 -6.27
N LEU A 774 -7.95 23.69 -6.57
CA LEU A 774 -6.73 23.12 -5.99
C LEU A 774 -5.53 23.32 -6.91
N SER A 775 -4.36 23.65 -6.35
CA SER A 775 -3.09 23.63 -7.07
C SER A 775 -2.47 22.23 -7.12
N THR A 776 -1.59 21.98 -8.10
CA THR A 776 -0.71 20.79 -8.12
C THR A 776 0.07 20.65 -6.80
N GLN A 777 0.60 21.74 -6.25
CA GLN A 777 1.32 21.75 -4.98
C GLN A 777 0.46 21.23 -3.82
N THR A 778 -0.78 21.68 -3.69
CA THR A 778 -1.73 21.20 -2.68
C THR A 778 -2.10 19.74 -2.86
N MET A 779 -2.22 19.25 -4.11
CA MET A 779 -2.44 17.83 -4.37
C MET A 779 -1.24 16.98 -3.92
N LEU A 780 -0.03 17.34 -4.33
CA LEU A 780 1.21 16.66 -3.92
C LEU A 780 1.42 16.71 -2.40
N LEU A 781 1.18 17.86 -1.77
CA LEU A 781 1.24 18.04 -0.32
C LEU A 781 0.20 17.19 0.41
N SER A 782 -0.93 16.87 -0.21
CA SER A 782 -1.96 15.99 0.37
C SER A 782 -1.65 14.50 0.18
N GLY A 783 -0.59 14.15 -0.58
CA GLY A 783 -0.26 12.77 -0.95
C GLY A 783 -0.91 12.29 -2.25
N LEU A 784 -1.33 13.19 -3.15
CA LEU A 784 -1.87 12.85 -4.47
C LEU A 784 -0.82 13.15 -5.55
N THR A 785 -0.24 12.11 -6.13
CA THR A 785 0.78 12.27 -7.19
C THR A 785 0.12 12.24 -8.57
N LEU A 786 0.32 13.29 -9.37
CA LEU A 786 -0.19 13.39 -10.73
C LEU A 786 0.74 12.68 -11.71
N LEU A 787 0.21 11.70 -12.44
CA LEU A 787 0.94 10.95 -13.46
C LEU A 787 0.42 11.29 -14.86
N LYS A 788 1.31 11.64 -15.78
CA LYS A 788 0.98 11.85 -17.20
C LYS A 788 0.87 10.48 -17.88
N VAL A 789 -0.26 10.23 -18.53
CA VAL A 789 -0.53 8.98 -19.27
C VAL A 789 -0.88 9.27 -20.73
N MET A 790 -0.56 8.32 -21.60
CA MET A 790 -0.84 8.36 -23.03
C MET A 790 -2.12 7.57 -23.34
N THR A 791 -3.15 8.26 -23.82
CA THR A 791 -4.45 7.68 -24.22
C THR A 791 -4.50 7.50 -25.74
N PRO A 792 -5.52 6.80 -26.30
CA PRO A 792 -5.74 6.78 -27.75
C PRO A 792 -6.08 8.15 -28.35
N THR A 793 -6.53 9.12 -27.54
CA THR A 793 -6.99 10.45 -27.96
C THR A 793 -5.97 11.56 -27.73
N GLY A 794 -4.91 11.33 -26.95
CA GLY A 794 -3.91 12.35 -26.60
C GLY A 794 -3.19 12.00 -25.31
N HIS A 795 -2.99 13.01 -24.45
CA HIS A 795 -2.46 12.84 -23.11
C HIS A 795 -3.52 13.15 -22.05
N ALA A 796 -3.45 12.46 -20.91
CA ALA A 796 -4.30 12.69 -19.75
C ALA A 796 -3.46 12.69 -18.46
N LEU A 797 -4.03 13.15 -17.35
CA LEU A 797 -3.47 12.94 -16.02
C LEU A 797 -4.30 11.90 -15.27
N VAL A 798 -3.61 11.06 -14.49
CA VAL A 798 -4.20 10.10 -13.55
C VAL A 798 -3.59 10.36 -12.18
N CYS A 799 -4.41 10.47 -11.14
CA CYS A 799 -3.93 10.64 -9.78
C CYS A 799 -3.60 9.27 -9.15
N LEU A 800 -2.37 9.12 -8.68
CA LEU A 800 -1.97 8.07 -7.75
C LEU A 800 -2.25 8.56 -6.32
N ASP A 801 -3.21 7.93 -5.65
CA ASP A 801 -3.60 8.27 -4.27
C ASP A 801 -2.64 7.61 -3.27
N GLY A 802 -1.90 8.43 -2.53
CA GLY A 802 -1.07 8.07 -1.39
C GLY A 802 -1.49 8.78 -0.10
N ARG A 803 -2.69 9.41 -0.06
CA ARG A 803 -3.26 10.07 1.14
C ARG A 803 -3.20 9.15 2.36
N ARG A 804 -3.03 9.73 3.54
CA ARG A 804 -2.85 9.04 4.83
C ARG A 804 -3.75 7.81 5.01
N GLY A 805 -3.13 6.66 5.27
CA GLY A 805 -3.84 5.39 5.48
C GLY A 805 -4.31 4.73 4.18
N THR A 806 -3.65 5.02 3.06
CA THR A 806 -3.85 4.26 1.82
C THR A 806 -3.03 2.98 1.88
N ASP A 807 -3.72 1.84 1.99
CA ASP A 807 -3.11 0.50 1.95
C ASP A 807 -2.27 0.31 0.69
N ILE A 808 -2.90 0.32 -0.48
CA ILE A 808 -2.19 0.32 -1.76
C ILE A 808 -2.98 1.02 -2.87
N LYS A 809 -2.25 1.74 -3.73
CA LYS A 809 -2.68 2.10 -5.08
C LYS A 809 -1.58 1.83 -6.10
N VAL A 810 -1.98 1.44 -7.31
CA VAL A 810 -1.10 1.15 -8.44
C VAL A 810 -1.69 1.80 -9.69
N VAL A 811 -0.83 2.32 -10.56
CA VAL A 811 -1.15 2.82 -11.90
C VAL A 811 -0.23 2.12 -12.89
N GLU A 812 -0.80 1.14 -13.59
CA GLU A 812 -0.12 0.21 -14.49
C GLU A 812 -0.23 0.62 -15.97
N HIS A 813 0.50 -0.06 -16.85
CA HIS A 813 0.28 0.07 -18.30
C HIS A 813 -0.93 -0.76 -18.73
N ARG A 814 -1.79 -0.18 -19.59
CA ARG A 814 -3.04 -0.77 -20.11
C ARG A 814 -4.05 -1.16 -19.01
N LYS A 815 -4.90 -0.19 -18.64
CA LYS A 815 -6.03 -0.41 -17.71
C LYS A 815 -6.93 -1.59 -18.14
N LEU A 816 -6.89 -2.68 -17.38
CA LEU A 816 -7.79 -3.84 -17.50
C LEU A 816 -8.94 -3.80 -16.48
N ASP A 817 -8.74 -3.21 -15.31
CA ASP A 817 -9.75 -3.09 -14.25
C ASP A 817 -10.73 -1.94 -14.44
N ASP A 818 -12.01 -2.14 -14.08
CA ASP A 818 -13.06 -1.10 -14.05
C ASP A 818 -12.98 -0.14 -12.84
N LYS A 819 -11.82 -0.05 -12.19
CA LYS A 819 -11.58 0.80 -11.01
C LYS A 819 -11.74 2.29 -11.35
N GLU A 820 -12.32 3.04 -10.41
CA GLU A 820 -12.43 4.50 -10.48
C GLU A 820 -11.07 5.14 -10.23
N HIS A 821 -10.67 6.05 -11.12
CA HIS A 821 -9.52 6.92 -10.91
C HIS A 821 -9.95 8.38 -11.03
N LEU A 822 -9.27 9.24 -10.28
CA LEU A 822 -9.37 10.69 -10.42
C LEU A 822 -8.46 11.13 -11.57
N VAL A 823 -9.03 11.70 -12.63
CA VAL A 823 -8.37 11.94 -13.91
C VAL A 823 -8.65 13.34 -14.45
N CYS A 824 -7.71 13.84 -15.26
CA CYS A 824 -7.93 14.99 -16.14
C CYS A 824 -7.86 14.48 -17.59
N GLU A 825 -8.98 14.52 -18.30
CA GLU A 825 -9.06 14.08 -19.70
C GLU A 825 -8.62 15.22 -20.63
N ASP A 826 -7.61 14.96 -21.47
CA ASP A 826 -7.07 15.85 -22.51
C ASP A 826 -6.34 17.13 -22.00
N ILE A 827 -5.11 16.95 -21.51
CA ILE A 827 -4.19 18.07 -21.20
C ILE A 827 -3.60 18.76 -22.45
N THR A 828 -3.96 18.29 -23.65
CA THR A 828 -3.42 18.77 -24.93
C THR A 828 -4.31 19.80 -25.62
N ARG A 829 -5.56 19.99 -25.16
CA ARG A 829 -6.43 21.07 -25.65
C ARG A 829 -5.99 22.42 -25.08
N PRO A 830 -5.89 23.48 -25.91
CA PRO A 830 -5.69 24.83 -25.42
C PRO A 830 -6.98 25.32 -24.73
N GLN A 831 -7.08 25.11 -23.42
CA GLN A 831 -8.14 25.68 -22.59
C GLN A 831 -7.57 26.81 -21.73
N LEU A 832 -8.07 28.03 -22.00
CA LEU A 832 -7.93 29.26 -21.20
C LEU A 832 -6.61 29.38 -20.40
N GLN A 833 -5.52 29.71 -21.10
CA GLN A 833 -4.33 30.31 -20.49
C GLN A 833 -4.63 31.74 -20.03
N THR A 834 -5.40 31.90 -18.95
CA THR A 834 -5.56 33.19 -18.28
C THR A 834 -4.34 33.48 -17.42
N LEU A 835 -3.56 34.49 -17.81
CA LEU A 835 -2.39 35.01 -17.09
C LEU A 835 -1.37 33.94 -16.62
N GLY A 836 -1.06 32.96 -17.49
CA GLY A 836 -0.01 31.97 -17.25
C GLY A 836 -0.40 30.79 -16.35
N GLN A 837 -1.62 30.78 -15.80
CA GLN A 837 -2.11 29.68 -14.97
C GLN A 837 -2.90 28.68 -15.83
N THR A 838 -2.58 27.38 -15.72
CA THR A 838 -3.23 26.33 -16.54
C THR A 838 -4.38 25.70 -15.78
N SER A 839 -5.62 25.96 -16.20
CA SER A 839 -6.83 25.38 -15.63
C SER A 839 -7.12 24.00 -16.23
N LEU A 840 -7.21 22.95 -15.40
CA LEU A 840 -7.39 21.56 -15.82
C LEU A 840 -8.65 20.94 -15.18
N PRO A 841 -9.60 20.39 -15.96
CA PRO A 841 -10.82 19.81 -15.40
C PRO A 841 -10.54 18.46 -14.73
N LEU A 842 -10.94 18.29 -13.46
CA LEU A 842 -10.65 17.07 -12.69
C LEU A 842 -11.92 16.29 -12.33
N ARG A 843 -11.98 15.01 -12.71
CA ARG A 843 -13.19 14.17 -12.55
C ARG A 843 -12.86 12.72 -12.20
N GLU A 844 -13.77 12.03 -11.53
CA GLU A 844 -13.70 10.58 -11.38
C GLU A 844 -14.19 9.90 -12.67
N SER A 845 -13.40 8.98 -13.20
CA SER A 845 -13.69 8.27 -14.45
C SER A 845 -13.37 6.78 -14.33
N LYS A 846 -14.37 5.94 -14.58
CA LYS A 846 -14.17 4.52 -14.88
C LYS A 846 -13.72 4.31 -16.33
N THR A 847 -14.23 5.14 -17.25
CA THR A 847 -14.17 4.93 -18.71
C THR A 847 -12.83 5.29 -19.35
N LEU A 848 -12.01 6.13 -18.72
CA LEU A 848 -10.71 6.51 -19.28
C LEU A 848 -9.78 5.29 -19.38
N LYS A 849 -9.35 4.97 -20.61
CA LYS A 849 -8.35 3.92 -20.90
C LYS A 849 -7.07 4.55 -21.45
N TRP A 850 -5.94 4.25 -20.82
CA TRP A 850 -4.60 4.64 -21.30
C TRP A 850 -3.80 3.42 -21.76
N ARG A 851 -2.83 3.67 -22.63
CA ARG A 851 -1.92 2.64 -23.19
C ARG A 851 -0.61 2.56 -22.42
N LYS A 852 -0.08 3.70 -21.94
CA LYS A 852 1.23 3.82 -21.30
C LYS A 852 1.26 4.95 -20.27
N VAL A 853 1.93 4.75 -19.14
CA VAL A 853 2.31 5.79 -18.17
C VAL A 853 3.64 6.42 -18.60
N GLN A 854 3.76 7.75 -18.56
CA GLN A 854 4.96 8.49 -18.98
C GLN A 854 5.84 8.94 -17.80
N GLY A 855 5.24 9.33 -16.67
CA GLY A 855 5.96 9.82 -15.50
C GLY A 855 5.14 10.81 -14.67
N VAL A 856 5.78 11.41 -13.66
CA VAL A 856 5.21 12.42 -12.77
C VAL A 856 5.04 13.74 -13.50
N TYR A 857 3.88 14.39 -13.38
CA TYR A 857 3.59 15.66 -14.06
C TYR A 857 4.34 16.83 -13.42
N ASN A 858 5.06 17.62 -14.23
CA ASN A 858 5.98 18.65 -13.73
C ASN A 858 5.36 20.03 -13.45
N ASN A 859 4.14 20.32 -13.94
CA ASN A 859 3.60 21.68 -13.86
C ASN A 859 2.97 21.96 -12.48
N LEU A 860 3.76 22.59 -11.60
CA LEU A 860 3.33 23.02 -10.27
C LEU A 860 2.29 24.15 -10.29
N ASP A 861 2.26 24.98 -11.34
CA ASP A 861 1.36 26.13 -11.47
C ASP A 861 -0.01 25.75 -12.05
N ALA A 862 -0.23 24.47 -12.37
CA ALA A 862 -1.53 23.98 -12.81
C ALA A 862 -2.56 23.99 -11.66
N VAL A 863 -3.80 24.33 -12.01
CA VAL A 863 -4.93 24.49 -11.10
C VAL A 863 -6.09 23.65 -11.59
N PHE A 864 -6.72 22.92 -10.68
CA PHE A 864 -7.74 21.92 -10.97
C PHE A 864 -9.15 22.45 -10.68
N VAL A 865 -10.01 22.32 -11.70
CA VAL A 865 -11.37 22.89 -11.81
C VAL A 865 -12.44 21.81 -11.90
#